data_AF-A0A6I6DXK7-F1
#
_entry.id   AF-A0A6I6DXK7-F1
#
_cell.length_a   1.000
_cell.length_b   1.000
_cell.length_c   1.000
_cell.angle_alpha   90.00
_cell.angle_beta   90.00
_cell.angle_gamma   90.00
#
_symmetry.space_group_name_H-M   'P 1'
#
loop_
_entity.id
_entity.type
_entity.pdbx_description
1 polymer ?
#
loop_
_entity_poly.entity_id
_entity_poly.type
_entity_poly.pdbx_seq_one_letter_code
_entity_poly.pdbx_strand_id
1 'polypeptide(L)'
;MSQETPASPTEARVKTKRRISPFWLLPVIALMIAGWLIWTSYEDRGNTITIDFQSADGIVAGRTPVRFQGVEVGTVQDISLDKNLNKIEVRASIKSDMKDALREETQFWLVTPKASLAGVSGLDALVGGNYIGMMPGKGEPKDHFTALDTQPKYRLNNGDLMIHLHAPDLGSLNSGSLVYFRKIPVGRVYDYAITPNKQGVTIDVLIERRFTSLVKKGSRFWNVSGVDADLSLSGAKVKLESLAALVNGAIAFDSPEGSEPATQEDDFGLYKDLAHSQRGVIVKLTLPSADGLKADSTPLMYQGLQVGQLTKMTLNPGGLVTGEMTVDPSVVDLLREKTRIEMRSPKLSLSNPSVSSLLTGSTFELIPGGGEPVNQFTIAPADKALLQKPGVLTVSLSAPESYGIDAGQPLILHGVQIGQVLERSLTSKGVTFEVAIDPQYRELVHGDSKFVVNSRVDVKVGLDGVEFLAASASEWISGGIRILPGEKGAMRDSYPLYANLDKALENSLSDLPTTTLTLVADTLPDVQAGSVVLYRKFEVGEVILVRPRANAFDIELHIKPEYRKLLTSNSVFWAEGGAKVQLNGSGLTVQASPLSRALRGAISFDNLSGASASQRKGDKRILYPSETAARAVGGQITLHAFDAGKLAEGMPVRYLGIDIGQVQSLKLITARNEVQATAVLYPEYVDNFARAGTRFSVITPQISAAGVEHLDTILQPYINVEPGQGKPRRDFELQEATITDSRYLDGLSIVVEVPDAASLDIGTPVLFRGMEVGTVTGLTLGTLSDRVMVALRISDRYQHLVRNNSVFWLASGYSLDFGLTGGVVKTGTFNQFIRGGIAFATPPGTPLAPKSQPGKHFLLQESEPKEWRTWGTALPR
;
A
#
# COMPACT_ATOMS: atom_id res chain seq x y z
N MET A 1 55.39 32.80 193.15
CA MET A 1 56.50 31.98 192.61
C MET A 1 55.96 31.24 191.40
N SER A 2 56.51 31.19 190.18
CA SER A 2 57.67 31.76 189.45
C SER A 2 57.43 31.39 187.96
N GLN A 3 57.71 32.23 186.93
CA GLN A 3 58.80 32.11 185.91
C GLN A 3 59.07 30.67 185.37
N GLU A 4 59.27 30.33 184.09
CA GLU A 4 59.83 31.02 182.90
C GLU A 4 59.79 30.12 181.60
N THR A 5 59.67 30.74 180.40
CA THR A 5 60.36 30.50 179.08
C THR A 5 60.16 29.18 178.22
N PRO A 6 60.66 29.05 176.95
CA PRO A 6 59.93 29.19 175.66
C PRO A 6 60.04 28.00 174.65
N ALA A 7 59.35 28.03 173.49
CA ALA A 7 59.69 27.20 172.31
C ALA A 7 59.18 27.76 170.95
N SER A 8 60.00 27.55 169.91
CA SER A 8 60.11 28.17 168.56
C SER A 8 58.99 27.94 167.51
N PRO A 9 58.94 28.77 166.43
CA PRO A 9 57.99 28.67 165.31
C PRO A 9 58.47 27.77 164.16
N THR A 10 57.55 27.12 163.44
CA THR A 10 57.84 26.34 162.21
C THR A 10 56.87 26.74 161.09
N GLU A 11 57.38 27.32 159.99
CA GLU A 11 56.62 27.72 158.80
C GLU A 11 56.26 26.53 157.91
N ALA A 12 55.00 26.46 157.42
CA ALA A 12 54.58 25.52 156.37
C ALA A 12 54.23 26.28 155.08
N ARG A 13 55.03 26.08 154.03
CA ARG A 13 54.82 26.61 152.67
C ARG A 13 53.69 25.87 151.95
N VAL A 14 52.58 26.55 151.68
CA VAL A 14 51.51 26.08 150.77
C VAL A 14 51.82 26.52 149.34
N LYS A 15 52.11 25.55 148.45
CA LYS A 15 52.33 25.76 147.00
C LYS A 15 51.09 25.25 146.22
N THR A 16 50.28 26.15 145.66
CA THR A 16 49.18 25.82 144.75
C THR A 16 49.70 25.69 143.31
N LYS A 17 49.94 24.45 142.84
CA LYS A 17 50.20 24.17 141.41
C LYS A 17 48.87 24.02 140.67
N ARG A 18 48.47 25.04 139.90
CA ARG A 18 47.41 24.94 138.87
C ARG A 18 47.94 24.13 137.68
N ARG A 19 47.57 22.85 137.58
CA ARG A 19 47.67 22.08 136.34
C ARG A 19 46.33 22.16 135.61
N ILE A 20 46.35 22.67 134.38
CA ILE A 20 45.18 22.63 133.47
C ILE A 20 45.02 21.17 133.06
N SER A 21 43.84 20.60 133.26
CA SER A 21 43.54 19.20 132.91
C SER A 21 43.71 18.96 131.40
N PRO A 22 44.31 17.84 130.96
CA PRO A 22 44.43 17.47 129.54
C PRO A 22 43.09 17.42 128.79
N PHE A 23 41.96 17.35 129.50
CA PHE A 23 40.62 17.34 128.91
C PHE A 23 40.27 18.65 128.16
N TRP A 24 40.97 19.76 128.43
CA TRP A 24 40.79 21.04 127.71
C TRP A 24 41.53 21.13 126.37
N LEU A 25 42.27 20.10 125.98
CA LEU A 25 42.99 20.05 124.70
C LEU A 25 42.04 19.67 123.54
N LEU A 26 41.00 18.89 123.83
CA LEU A 26 40.02 18.40 122.85
C LEU A 26 39.17 19.54 122.23
N PRO A 27 38.61 20.50 123.00
CA PRO A 27 37.88 21.64 122.44
C PRO A 27 38.75 22.55 121.57
N VAL A 28 40.02 22.75 121.94
CA VAL A 28 40.95 23.60 121.18
C VAL A 28 41.34 22.95 119.85
N ILE A 29 41.62 21.63 119.85
CA ILE A 29 41.86 20.88 118.60
C ILE A 29 40.62 20.92 117.71
N ALA A 30 39.42 20.70 118.26
CA ALA A 30 38.18 20.78 117.49
C ALA A 30 37.97 22.17 116.87
N LEU A 31 38.31 23.25 117.60
CA LEU A 31 38.22 24.62 117.09
C LEU A 31 39.27 24.90 116.00
N MET A 32 40.48 24.36 116.11
CA MET A 32 41.48 24.45 115.03
C MET A 32 41.08 23.67 113.78
N ILE A 33 40.51 22.47 113.92
CA ILE A 33 40.00 21.68 112.80
C ILE A 33 38.81 22.40 112.15
N ALA A 34 37.89 22.95 112.94
CA ALA A 34 36.77 23.73 112.43
C ALA A 34 37.25 25.00 111.70
N GLY A 35 38.23 25.72 112.26
CA GLY A 35 38.85 26.88 111.60
C GLY A 35 39.55 26.51 110.29
N TRP A 36 40.26 25.38 110.26
CA TRP A 36 40.92 24.88 109.05
C TRP A 36 39.90 24.43 107.98
N LEU A 37 38.82 23.75 108.38
CA LEU A 37 37.73 23.38 107.47
C LEU A 37 37.01 24.61 106.91
N ILE A 38 36.83 25.67 107.71
CA ILE A 38 36.24 26.94 107.23
C ILE A 38 37.17 27.63 106.22
N TRP A 39 38.49 27.64 106.45
CA TRP A 39 39.45 28.26 105.53
C TRP A 39 39.55 27.50 104.20
N THR A 40 39.69 26.17 104.26
CA THR A 40 39.72 25.30 103.06
C THR A 40 38.40 25.38 102.29
N SER A 41 37.26 25.41 102.99
CA SER A 41 35.94 25.61 102.36
C SER A 41 35.75 27.01 101.74
N TYR A 42 36.54 28.01 102.12
CA TYR A 42 36.51 29.34 101.50
C TYR A 42 37.39 29.39 100.25
N GLU A 43 38.54 28.71 100.26
CA GLU A 43 39.50 28.67 99.15
C GLU A 43 39.05 27.72 98.02
N ASP A 44 38.29 26.66 98.35
CA ASP A 44 37.71 25.71 97.37
C ASP A 44 36.42 26.22 96.69
N ARG A 45 35.95 27.44 96.98
CA ARG A 45 34.80 28.04 96.27
C ARG A 45 35.25 28.56 94.90
N GLY A 46 34.97 27.80 93.85
CA GLY A 46 35.12 28.25 92.46
C GLY A 46 34.35 29.54 92.14
N ASN A 47 34.73 30.21 91.06
CA ASN A 47 34.09 31.45 90.60
C ASN A 47 32.75 31.14 89.95
N THR A 48 31.65 31.62 90.55
CA THR A 48 30.32 31.51 89.94
C THR A 48 30.14 32.58 88.88
N ILE A 49 29.85 32.15 87.64
CA ILE A 49 29.47 33.02 86.53
C ILE A 49 28.04 32.71 86.09
N THR A 50 27.38 33.69 85.47
CA THR A 50 26.06 33.55 84.84
C THR A 50 26.22 33.61 83.33
N ILE A 51 25.67 32.63 82.60
CA ILE A 51 25.70 32.58 81.14
C ILE A 51 24.25 32.54 80.63
N ASP A 52 23.85 33.54 79.84
CA ASP A 52 22.55 33.60 79.19
C ASP A 52 22.53 32.69 77.96
N PHE A 53 21.63 31.71 77.94
CA PHE A 53 21.32 30.89 76.76
C PHE A 53 19.91 31.16 76.24
N GLN A 54 19.70 30.97 74.92
CA GLN A 54 18.37 30.99 74.31
C GLN A 54 17.59 29.69 74.62
N SER A 55 18.26 28.54 74.66
CA SER A 55 17.73 27.23 75.06
C SER A 55 18.72 26.51 75.97
N ALA A 56 18.22 25.72 76.93
CA ALA A 56 19.02 24.91 77.85
C ALA A 56 18.88 23.41 77.58
N ASP A 57 18.51 23.03 76.35
CA ASP A 57 18.35 21.63 75.97
C ASP A 57 19.60 20.80 76.27
N GLY A 58 19.43 19.82 77.17
CA GLY A 58 20.47 18.90 77.64
C GLY A 58 21.57 19.52 78.53
N ILE A 59 21.38 20.75 79.03
CA ILE A 59 22.17 21.29 80.14
C ILE A 59 21.58 20.80 81.47
N VAL A 60 22.39 20.19 82.32
CA VAL A 60 21.97 19.61 83.60
C VAL A 60 22.87 20.13 84.73
N ALA A 61 22.25 20.73 85.75
CA ALA A 61 22.94 21.16 86.96
C ALA A 61 23.70 20.00 87.63
N GLY A 62 24.94 20.24 88.01
CA GLY A 62 25.87 19.28 88.59
C GLY A 62 26.48 18.26 87.62
N ARG A 63 26.08 18.25 86.33
CA ARG A 63 26.57 17.26 85.35
C ARG A 63 27.17 17.85 84.09
N THR A 64 26.71 19.01 83.63
CA THR A 64 27.21 19.62 82.39
C THR A 64 28.55 20.33 82.64
N PRO A 65 29.66 19.88 82.02
CA PRO A 65 30.94 20.53 82.18
C PRO A 65 31.06 21.76 81.27
N VAL A 66 31.81 22.75 81.73
CA VAL A 66 32.35 23.82 80.89
C VAL A 66 33.74 23.38 80.45
N ARG A 67 33.99 23.36 79.13
CA ARG A 67 35.24 22.89 78.55
C ARG A 67 35.94 23.97 77.73
N PHE A 68 37.24 24.14 77.99
CA PHE A 68 38.14 24.92 77.16
C PHE A 68 39.11 23.97 76.46
N GLN A 69 39.15 24.00 75.11
CA GLN A 69 39.99 23.10 74.30
C GLN A 69 39.88 21.61 74.67
N GLY A 70 38.69 21.16 75.06
CA GLY A 70 38.43 19.77 75.47
C GLY A 70 38.73 19.45 76.94
N VAL A 71 39.32 20.38 77.70
CA VAL A 71 39.62 20.22 79.14
C VAL A 71 38.47 20.77 79.99
N GLU A 72 38.05 20.03 81.02
CA GLU A 72 37.01 20.47 81.97
C GLU A 72 37.53 21.55 82.93
N VAL A 73 37.00 22.76 82.74
CA VAL A 73 37.39 23.99 83.45
C VAL A 73 36.31 24.50 84.40
N GLY A 74 35.12 23.90 84.38
CA GLY A 74 34.04 24.22 85.30
C GLY A 74 32.84 23.29 85.15
N THR A 75 31.82 23.50 85.96
CA THR A 75 30.59 22.69 85.97
C THR A 75 29.38 23.57 86.22
N VAL A 76 28.29 23.31 85.50
CA VAL A 76 27.00 23.99 85.71
C VAL A 76 26.47 23.67 87.11
N GLN A 77 26.04 24.68 87.85
CA GLN A 77 25.53 24.57 89.23
C GLN A 77 24.02 24.73 89.29
N ASP A 78 23.46 25.67 88.53
CA ASP A 78 22.03 26.00 88.58
C ASP A 78 21.53 26.51 87.23
N ILE A 79 20.24 26.33 86.98
CA ILE A 79 19.56 26.73 85.73
C ILE A 79 18.24 27.39 86.11
N SER A 80 18.09 28.66 85.77
CA SER A 80 16.87 29.44 86.04
C SER A 80 16.41 30.19 84.79
N LEU A 81 15.11 30.41 84.65
CA LEU A 81 14.62 31.36 83.66
C LEU A 81 14.84 32.79 84.18
N ASP A 82 15.29 33.69 83.30
CA ASP A 82 15.30 35.12 83.60
C ASP A 82 13.86 35.63 83.83
N LYS A 83 13.73 36.75 84.53
CA LYS A 83 12.46 37.39 84.90
C LYS A 83 11.53 37.67 83.71
N ASN A 84 12.10 37.88 82.52
CA ASN A 84 11.35 38.14 81.29
C ASN A 84 10.93 36.87 80.55
N LEU A 85 11.29 35.68 81.04
CA LEU A 85 11.02 34.36 80.46
C LEU A 85 11.58 34.14 79.04
N ASN A 86 12.46 35.02 78.55
CA ASN A 86 13.01 34.99 77.19
C ASN A 86 14.45 34.46 77.13
N LYS A 87 15.08 34.19 78.28
CA LYS A 87 16.46 33.72 78.40
C LYS A 87 16.57 32.74 79.55
N ILE A 88 17.52 31.83 79.44
CA ILE A 88 17.85 30.86 80.48
C ILE A 88 19.20 31.25 81.07
N GLU A 89 19.19 31.67 82.33
CA GLU A 89 20.39 31.97 83.11
C GLU A 89 20.98 30.66 83.63
N VAL A 90 22.14 30.29 83.11
CA VAL A 90 22.90 29.13 83.57
C VAL A 90 24.02 29.61 84.46
N ARG A 91 23.96 29.26 85.75
CA ARG A 91 25.06 29.54 86.69
C ARG A 91 26.06 28.40 86.66
N ALA A 92 27.31 28.71 86.33
CA ALA A 92 28.40 27.73 86.29
C ALA A 92 29.50 28.11 87.29
N SER A 93 30.05 27.10 87.96
CA SER A 93 31.24 27.27 88.79
C SER A 93 32.46 26.95 87.94
N ILE A 94 33.32 27.95 87.77
CA ILE A 94 34.58 27.84 87.03
C ILE A 94 35.72 27.72 88.04
N LYS A 95 36.69 26.84 87.77
CA LYS A 95 37.86 26.65 88.63
C LYS A 95 38.65 27.95 88.76
N SER A 96 39.24 28.17 89.94
CA SER A 96 39.91 29.43 90.29
C SER A 96 41.13 29.75 89.41
N ASP A 97 41.76 28.74 88.80
CA ASP A 97 42.85 28.88 87.84
C ASP A 97 42.41 29.49 86.49
N MET A 98 41.12 29.47 86.20
CA MET A 98 40.54 30.04 84.97
C MET A 98 39.91 31.41 85.18
N LYS A 99 40.04 32.00 86.38
CA LYS A 99 39.50 33.32 86.72
C LYS A 99 40.02 34.44 85.80
N ASP A 100 41.30 34.39 85.43
CA ASP A 100 41.91 35.40 84.55
C ASP A 100 41.44 35.32 83.09
N ALA A 101 40.82 34.19 82.72
CA ALA A 101 40.26 33.94 81.40
C ALA A 101 38.77 34.32 81.30
N LEU A 102 38.14 34.78 82.38
CA LEU A 102 36.76 35.28 82.42
C LEU A 102 36.75 36.81 82.20
N ARG A 103 36.89 37.20 80.93
CA ARG A 103 36.97 38.61 80.49
C ARG A 103 35.83 38.95 79.54
N GLU A 104 35.58 40.23 79.30
CA GLU A 104 34.47 40.71 78.48
C GLU A 104 34.28 40.00 77.13
N GLU A 105 35.36 39.69 76.39
CA GLU A 105 35.30 39.00 75.10
C GLU A 105 35.35 37.46 75.21
N THR A 106 35.21 36.88 76.41
CA THR A 106 35.15 35.44 76.57
C THR A 106 33.83 34.91 76.04
N GLN A 107 33.94 34.03 75.05
CA GLN A 107 32.81 33.48 74.32
C GLN A 107 32.43 32.11 74.88
N PHE A 108 31.13 31.89 75.09
CA PHE A 108 30.57 30.60 75.47
C PHE A 108 29.60 30.13 74.41
N TRP A 109 29.51 28.83 74.16
CA TRP A 109 28.49 28.24 73.27
C TRP A 109 28.13 26.83 73.72
N LEU A 110 26.91 26.39 73.43
CA LEU A 110 26.49 25.02 73.73
C LEU A 110 27.03 24.09 72.64
N VAL A 111 27.71 23.01 73.03
CA VAL A 111 28.12 21.94 72.12
C VAL A 111 27.22 20.74 72.32
N THR A 112 26.46 20.43 71.27
CA THR A 112 25.61 19.23 71.20
C THR A 112 26.27 18.16 70.31
N PRO A 113 26.17 16.87 70.67
CA PRO A 113 26.65 15.79 69.81
C PRO A 113 25.89 15.80 68.48
N LYS A 114 26.59 15.84 67.35
CA LYS A 114 25.98 15.66 66.03
C LYS A 114 25.94 14.17 65.69
N ALA A 115 24.75 13.63 65.45
CA ALA A 115 24.61 12.30 64.88
C ALA A 115 25.04 12.36 63.40
N SER A 116 26.18 11.77 63.05
CA SER A 116 26.58 11.58 61.65
C SER A 116 26.58 10.08 61.33
N LEU A 117 25.98 9.70 60.20
CA LEU A 117 25.95 8.32 59.72
C LEU A 117 27.29 7.82 59.16
N ALA A 118 28.31 8.67 59.11
CA ALA A 118 29.53 8.42 58.33
C ALA A 118 30.65 7.65 59.05
N GLY A 119 30.45 7.15 60.28
CA GLY A 119 31.53 6.45 60.99
C GLY A 119 31.09 5.68 62.22
N VAL A 120 30.82 4.39 62.04
CA VAL A 120 30.81 3.37 63.11
C VAL A 120 32.26 3.09 63.53
N SER A 121 32.90 4.06 64.18
CA SER A 121 34.13 3.87 64.94
C SER A 121 34.23 5.02 65.96
N GLY A 122 34.13 4.69 67.25
CA GLY A 122 34.10 5.66 68.35
C GLY A 122 32.77 5.75 69.10
N LEU A 123 32.06 4.62 69.28
CA LEU A 123 30.82 4.55 70.07
C LEU A 123 30.99 4.95 71.55
N ASP A 124 32.23 5.17 72.03
CA ASP A 124 32.51 5.78 73.34
C ASP A 124 32.08 7.26 73.41
N ALA A 125 31.97 7.97 72.27
CA ALA A 125 31.58 9.38 72.22
C ALA A 125 30.07 9.62 72.34
N LEU A 126 29.23 8.58 72.19
CA LEU A 126 27.78 8.65 72.46
C LEU A 126 27.48 8.73 73.97
N VAL A 127 28.49 8.61 74.84
CA VAL A 127 28.37 8.76 76.30
C VAL A 127 28.70 10.19 76.76
N GLY A 128 29.23 11.05 75.88
CA GLY A 128 29.51 12.45 76.19
C GLY A 128 28.23 13.29 76.09
N GLY A 129 27.56 13.54 77.21
CA GLY A 129 26.46 14.52 77.28
C GLY A 129 26.88 15.92 76.82
N ASN A 130 25.90 16.81 76.61
CA ASN A 130 26.16 18.19 76.19
C ASN A 130 27.17 18.88 77.12
N TYR A 131 28.01 19.74 76.54
CA TYR A 131 28.96 20.56 77.30
C TYR A 131 28.97 22.00 76.78
N ILE A 132 29.40 22.93 77.62
CA ILE A 132 29.54 24.34 77.24
C ILE A 132 30.99 24.56 76.79
N GLY A 133 31.19 24.98 75.55
CA GLY A 133 32.49 25.41 75.05
C GLY A 133 32.83 26.82 75.53
N MET A 134 34.10 27.05 75.85
CA MET A 134 34.64 28.35 76.24
C MET A 134 35.75 28.76 75.26
N MET A 135 35.87 30.05 74.96
CA MET A 135 37.04 30.64 74.29
C MET A 135 37.38 31.98 74.97
N PRO A 136 38.53 32.09 75.66
CA PRO A 136 38.98 33.32 76.29
C PRO A 136 39.20 34.43 75.25
N GLY A 137 38.79 35.64 75.61
CA GLY A 137 39.07 36.86 74.83
C GLY A 137 39.83 37.90 75.65
N LYS A 138 39.97 39.11 75.10
CA LYS A 138 40.54 40.25 75.83
C LYS A 138 39.44 41.01 76.60
N GLY A 139 39.81 42.08 77.30
CA GLY A 139 38.88 42.94 78.03
C GLY A 139 38.96 42.85 79.55
N GLU A 140 38.04 43.53 80.23
CA GLU A 140 37.96 43.61 81.70
C GLU A 140 37.32 42.36 82.31
N PRO A 141 37.60 42.02 83.59
CA PRO A 141 36.98 40.90 84.28
C PRO A 141 35.46 41.00 84.29
N LYS A 142 34.76 39.91 83.95
CA LYS A 142 33.30 39.86 83.85
C LYS A 142 32.75 38.54 84.39
N ASP A 143 31.57 38.57 84.99
CA ASP A 143 30.89 37.43 85.60
C ASP A 143 29.55 37.07 84.93
N HIS A 144 29.02 37.95 84.06
CA HIS A 144 27.81 37.71 83.26
C HIS A 144 28.14 37.67 81.76
N PHE A 145 27.80 36.56 81.11
CA PHE A 145 28.07 36.29 79.69
C PHE A 145 26.80 35.99 78.91
N THR A 146 26.86 36.15 77.59
CA THR A 146 25.81 35.68 76.68
C THR A 146 26.40 34.62 75.77
N ALA A 147 25.74 33.47 75.66
CA ALA A 147 26.18 32.39 74.80
C ALA A 147 25.95 32.71 73.32
N LEU A 148 26.88 32.28 72.47
CA LEU A 148 26.75 32.28 71.02
C LEU A 148 25.89 31.10 70.55
N ASP A 149 25.12 31.33 69.49
CA ASP A 149 24.24 30.31 68.90
C ASP A 149 25.01 29.18 68.21
N THR A 150 26.23 29.46 67.73
CA THR A 150 27.09 28.48 67.07
C THR A 150 28.55 28.68 67.45
N GLN A 151 29.35 27.63 67.29
CA GLN A 151 30.79 27.70 67.52
C GLN A 151 31.44 28.73 66.58
N PRO A 152 32.31 29.64 67.10
CA PRO A 152 33.01 30.61 66.26
C PRO A 152 33.94 29.91 65.24
N LYS A 153 33.91 30.36 63.97
CA LYS A 153 34.72 29.81 62.87
C LYS A 153 36.19 30.24 63.01
N TYR A 154 37.11 29.28 63.17
CA TYR A 154 38.55 29.53 63.23
C TYR A 154 39.19 29.44 61.83
N ARG A 155 39.84 30.50 61.34
CA ARG A 155 40.61 30.49 60.08
C ARG A 155 42.08 30.13 60.39
N LEU A 156 42.42 28.84 60.31
CA LEU A 156 43.82 28.41 60.27
C LEU A 156 44.33 28.47 58.83
N ASN A 157 45.27 29.37 58.54
CA ASN A 157 45.97 29.38 57.25
C ASN A 157 47.06 28.30 57.25
N ASN A 158 46.68 27.06 56.90
CA ASN A 158 47.56 25.89 56.92
C ASN A 158 48.19 25.55 55.54
N GLY A 159 48.02 26.40 54.53
CA GLY A 159 48.55 26.20 53.17
C GLY A 159 47.67 25.33 52.25
N ASP A 160 46.41 25.12 52.63
CA ASP A 160 45.37 24.56 51.75
C ASP A 160 44.90 25.62 50.75
N LEU A 161 44.41 25.21 49.58
CA LEU A 161 43.92 26.09 48.52
C LEU A 161 42.39 26.23 48.62
N MET A 162 41.92 27.45 48.85
CA MET A 162 40.50 27.79 48.75
C MET A 162 40.18 28.22 47.32
N ILE A 163 39.10 27.69 46.75
CA ILE A 163 38.55 28.08 45.45
C ILE A 163 37.04 28.25 45.56
N HIS A 164 36.45 29.04 44.66
CA HIS A 164 35.02 29.28 44.60
C HIS A 164 34.42 28.57 43.39
N LEU A 165 33.42 27.72 43.63
CA LEU A 165 32.65 27.09 42.57
C LEU A 165 31.30 27.78 42.43
N HIS A 166 30.94 28.15 41.20
CA HIS A 166 29.65 28.78 40.89
C HIS A 166 28.71 27.77 40.25
N ALA A 167 27.51 27.67 40.81
CA ALA A 167 26.45 26.77 40.36
C ALA A 167 25.09 27.47 40.34
N PRO A 168 24.14 27.05 39.50
CA PRO A 168 22.77 27.59 39.52
C PRO A 168 22.02 27.24 40.82
N ASP A 169 22.35 26.11 41.44
CA ASP A 169 21.83 25.66 42.72
C ASP A 169 22.89 24.84 43.48
N LEU A 170 22.64 24.54 44.76
CA LEU A 170 23.56 23.75 45.60
C LEU A 170 23.56 22.24 45.26
N GLY A 171 22.52 21.75 44.58
CA GLY A 171 22.27 20.33 44.39
C GLY A 171 22.16 19.57 45.73
N SER A 172 22.81 18.41 45.80
CA SER A 172 22.91 17.59 47.01
C SER A 172 24.24 17.74 47.75
N LEU A 173 24.95 18.86 47.53
CA LEU A 173 26.20 19.17 48.22
C LEU A 173 25.91 19.75 49.61
N ASN A 174 26.77 19.43 50.58
CA ASN A 174 26.71 19.86 51.97
C ASN A 174 28.09 20.36 52.41
N SER A 175 28.16 21.09 53.52
CA SER A 175 29.45 21.38 54.15
C SER A 175 30.09 20.05 54.57
N GLY A 176 31.31 19.80 54.09
CA GLY A 176 32.02 18.53 54.24
C GLY A 176 31.89 17.55 53.07
N SER A 177 31.12 17.83 52.01
CA SER A 177 31.13 17.01 50.78
C SER A 177 32.54 16.87 50.24
N LEU A 178 32.91 15.68 49.76
CA LEU A 178 34.26 15.40 49.30
C LEU A 178 34.50 15.90 47.88
N VAL A 179 35.73 16.34 47.62
CA VAL A 179 36.20 16.70 46.29
C VAL A 179 37.19 15.65 45.80
N TYR A 180 36.94 15.09 44.63
CA TYR A 180 37.68 13.98 44.05
C TYR A 180 38.49 14.41 42.83
N PHE A 181 39.72 13.91 42.74
CA PHE A 181 40.49 13.87 41.50
C PHE A 181 40.81 12.42 41.17
N ARG A 182 40.39 11.94 39.99
CA ARG A 182 40.52 10.52 39.60
C ARG A 182 40.04 9.53 40.69
N LYS A 183 38.91 9.86 41.35
CA LYS A 183 38.29 9.10 42.45
C LYS A 183 39.10 9.07 43.77
N ILE A 184 40.14 9.89 43.91
CA ILE A 184 40.89 10.08 45.15
C ILE A 184 40.38 11.34 45.85
N PRO A 185 40.00 11.31 47.15
CA PRO A 185 39.56 12.49 47.87
C PRO A 185 40.77 13.42 48.08
N VAL A 186 40.67 14.63 47.54
CA VAL A 186 41.75 15.63 47.54
C VAL A 186 41.36 16.95 48.22
N GLY A 187 40.10 17.08 48.61
CA GLY A 187 39.58 18.26 49.30
C GLY A 187 38.15 18.05 49.78
N ARG A 188 37.53 19.13 50.25
CA ARG A 188 36.16 19.14 50.73
C ARG A 188 35.49 20.49 50.52
N VAL A 189 34.17 20.48 50.40
CA VAL A 189 33.34 21.68 50.49
C VAL A 189 33.47 22.24 51.91
N TYR A 190 33.93 23.48 52.01
CA TYR A 190 34.12 24.19 53.25
C TYR A 190 32.83 24.88 53.67
N ASP A 191 32.26 25.69 52.77
CA ASP A 191 31.04 26.47 53.01
C ASP A 191 30.27 26.70 51.69
N TYR A 192 29.06 27.23 51.78
CA TYR A 192 28.31 27.68 50.61
C TYR A 192 27.41 28.86 50.95
N ALA A 193 27.23 29.77 50.00
CA ALA A 193 26.39 30.95 50.15
C ALA A 193 25.63 31.26 48.86
N ILE A 194 24.41 31.79 49.00
CA ILE A 194 23.65 32.30 47.85
C ILE A 194 24.38 33.54 47.31
N THR A 195 24.54 33.62 46.00
CA THR A 195 25.19 34.78 45.36
C THR A 195 24.40 36.07 45.64
N PRO A 196 25.05 37.25 45.75
CA PRO A 196 24.36 38.51 46.04
C PRO A 196 23.21 38.85 45.07
N ASN A 197 23.30 38.42 43.81
CA ASN A 197 22.27 38.61 42.78
C ASN A 197 21.09 37.61 42.87
N LYS A 198 21.13 36.65 43.81
CA LYS A 198 20.13 35.58 43.99
C LYS A 198 19.89 34.69 42.76
N GLN A 199 20.85 34.64 41.83
CA GLN A 199 20.75 33.82 40.61
C GLN A 199 21.51 32.50 40.69
N GLY A 200 22.24 32.24 41.79
CA GLY A 200 22.99 31.01 41.98
C GLY A 200 23.57 30.86 43.39
N VAL A 201 24.52 29.93 43.52
CA VAL A 201 25.22 29.60 44.77
C VAL A 201 26.71 29.59 44.51
N THR A 202 27.47 30.22 45.41
CA THR A 202 28.93 30.09 45.48
C THR A 202 29.26 29.03 46.53
N ILE A 203 30.06 28.05 46.15
CA ILE A 203 30.46 26.91 46.97
C ILE A 203 31.97 27.01 47.19
N ASP A 204 32.36 27.24 48.43
CA ASP A 204 33.76 27.37 48.82
C ASP A 204 34.35 25.98 49.00
N VAL A 205 35.38 25.66 48.23
CA VAL A 205 36.04 24.35 48.25
C VAL A 205 37.46 24.51 48.74
N LEU A 206 37.81 23.70 49.73
CA LEU A 206 39.15 23.63 50.29
C LEU A 206 39.88 22.38 49.80
N ILE A 207 40.94 22.57 49.01
CA ILE A 207 41.82 21.52 48.49
C ILE A 207 43.04 21.38 49.40
N GLU A 208 43.37 20.15 49.79
CA GLU A 208 44.50 19.91 50.69
C GLU A 208 45.83 20.36 50.06
N ARG A 209 46.73 20.92 50.89
CA ARG A 209 48.04 21.43 50.49
C ARG A 209 48.82 20.57 49.48
N ARG A 210 48.84 19.24 49.67
CA ARG A 210 49.56 18.29 48.80
C ARG A 210 48.95 18.12 47.40
N PHE A 211 47.69 18.52 47.21
CA PHE A 211 46.93 18.36 45.97
C PHE A 211 46.69 19.69 45.24
N THR A 212 47.12 20.81 45.80
CA THR A 212 46.97 22.16 45.20
C THR A 212 47.49 22.25 43.76
N SER A 213 48.60 21.58 43.45
CA SER A 213 49.18 21.54 42.10
C SER A 213 48.31 20.85 41.04
N LEU A 214 47.33 20.04 41.46
CA LEU A 214 46.38 19.36 40.57
C LEU A 214 45.35 20.34 40.02
N VAL A 215 45.02 21.43 40.72
CA VAL A 215 44.05 22.41 40.25
C VAL A 215 44.77 23.44 39.37
N LYS A 216 44.26 23.60 38.14
CA LYS A 216 44.77 24.50 37.12
C LYS A 216 43.69 25.50 36.73
N LYS A 217 44.06 26.63 36.13
CA LYS A 217 43.10 27.63 35.60
C LYS A 217 42.12 27.02 34.59
N GLY A 218 42.54 26.00 33.83
CA GLY A 218 41.72 25.26 32.88
C GLY A 218 40.99 24.04 33.46
N SER A 219 40.95 23.87 34.78
CA SER A 219 40.23 22.77 35.44
C SER A 219 38.72 22.90 35.27
N ARG A 220 38.02 21.77 35.15
CA ARG A 220 36.56 21.73 35.11
C ARG A 220 36.05 20.86 36.25
N PHE A 221 35.14 21.41 37.03
CA PHE A 221 34.53 20.74 38.18
C PHE A 221 33.10 20.31 37.82
N TRP A 222 32.70 19.10 38.18
CA TRP A 222 31.33 18.64 37.99
C TRP A 222 30.79 17.94 39.23
N ASN A 223 29.48 18.00 39.38
CA ASN A 223 28.78 17.30 40.45
C ASN A 223 28.73 15.79 40.12
N VAL A 224 29.09 14.94 41.09
CA VAL A 224 29.01 13.46 41.00
C VAL A 224 28.08 12.88 42.07
N SER A 225 27.19 13.72 42.60
CA SER A 225 26.26 13.34 43.64
C SER A 225 24.99 12.70 43.09
N GLY A 226 24.49 11.68 43.78
CA GLY A 226 23.27 10.95 43.41
C GLY A 226 23.53 9.60 42.73
N VAL A 227 22.44 8.93 42.32
CA VAL A 227 22.49 7.72 41.50
C VAL A 227 22.12 8.09 40.09
N ASP A 228 23.00 7.79 39.14
CA ASP A 228 22.64 7.80 37.72
C ASP A 228 22.30 6.37 37.30
N ALA A 229 21.02 6.16 37.00
CA ALA A 229 20.47 4.87 36.59
C ALA A 229 20.04 4.97 35.13
N ASP A 230 20.87 4.44 34.24
CA ASP A 230 20.52 4.33 32.83
C ASP A 230 19.61 3.10 32.64
N LEU A 231 18.31 3.38 32.56
CA LEU A 231 17.26 2.40 32.34
C LEU A 231 16.98 2.30 30.84
N SER A 232 17.74 1.43 30.17
CA SER A 232 17.49 1.09 28.77
C SER A 232 16.62 -0.16 28.64
N LEU A 233 15.86 -0.28 27.55
CA LEU A 233 15.08 -1.51 27.25
C LEU A 233 15.98 -2.73 26.96
N SER A 234 17.25 -2.51 26.64
CA SER A 234 18.30 -3.54 26.54
C SER A 234 18.87 -3.99 27.89
N GLY A 235 18.47 -3.35 29.00
CA GLY A 235 18.90 -3.67 30.36
C GLY A 235 19.13 -2.41 31.21
N ALA A 236 19.05 -2.57 32.53
CA ALA A 236 19.33 -1.51 33.48
C ALA A 236 20.83 -1.52 33.84
N LYS A 237 21.55 -0.45 33.49
CA LYS A 237 22.94 -0.26 33.92
C LYS A 237 22.99 0.77 35.04
N VAL A 238 22.94 0.27 36.27
CA VAL A 238 23.11 1.11 37.46
C VAL A 238 24.60 1.21 37.76
N LYS A 239 25.19 2.38 37.56
CA LYS A 239 26.57 2.66 37.98
C LYS A 239 26.53 3.48 39.26
N LEU A 240 26.95 2.86 40.36
CA LEU A 240 27.22 3.58 41.61
C LEU A 240 28.69 4.01 41.63
N GLU A 241 28.96 5.31 41.51
CA GLU A 241 30.33 5.83 41.54
C GLU A 241 30.93 5.82 42.94
N SER A 242 30.15 6.20 43.96
CA SER A 242 30.57 6.18 45.37
C SER A 242 29.37 6.20 46.32
N LEU A 243 29.32 5.27 47.27
CA LEU A 243 28.32 5.25 48.35
C LEU A 243 28.41 6.52 49.23
N ALA A 244 29.61 7.08 49.40
CA ALA A 244 29.78 8.32 50.16
C ALA A 244 29.20 9.55 49.45
N ALA A 245 29.29 9.59 48.11
CA ALA A 245 28.71 10.66 47.29
C ALA A 245 27.17 10.63 47.26
N LEU A 246 26.57 9.47 47.52
CA LEU A 246 25.11 9.31 47.60
C LEU A 246 24.50 10.01 48.83
N VAL A 247 25.22 9.99 49.95
CA VAL A 247 24.70 10.47 51.24
C VAL A 247 25.08 11.93 51.48
N ASN A 248 26.33 12.30 51.21
CA ASN A 248 26.84 13.63 51.54
C ASN A 248 27.12 14.50 50.31
N GLY A 249 26.88 14.00 49.10
CA GLY A 249 27.29 14.67 47.87
C GLY A 249 28.81 14.70 47.66
N ALA A 250 29.22 14.86 46.41
CA ALA A 250 30.62 14.98 46.03
C ALA A 250 30.81 15.76 44.73
N ILE A 251 32.00 16.34 44.60
CA ILE A 251 32.46 17.07 43.43
C ILE A 251 33.64 16.31 42.85
N ALA A 252 33.72 16.17 41.54
CA ALA A 252 34.93 15.68 40.87
C ALA A 252 35.47 16.75 39.93
N PHE A 253 36.76 16.70 39.62
CA PHE A 253 37.34 17.58 38.63
C PHE A 253 38.40 16.89 37.77
N ASP A 254 38.64 17.50 36.60
CA ASP A 254 39.73 17.20 35.70
C ASP A 254 40.54 18.46 35.40
N SER A 255 41.81 18.27 35.09
CA SER A 255 42.79 19.34 34.91
C SER A 255 43.66 19.08 33.68
N PRO A 256 43.74 20.04 32.74
CA PRO A 256 44.56 19.89 31.55
C PRO A 256 46.04 20.04 31.88
N GLU A 257 46.89 19.24 31.23
CA GLU A 257 48.35 19.26 31.45
C GLU A 257 48.99 20.61 31.08
N GLY A 258 48.48 21.30 30.06
CA GLY A 258 49.06 22.54 29.52
C GLY A 258 48.57 23.86 30.15
N SER A 259 47.92 23.85 31.31
CA SER A 259 47.36 25.07 31.94
C SER A 259 48.12 25.49 33.20
N GLU A 260 48.12 26.79 33.49
CA GLU A 260 48.74 27.36 34.69
C GLU A 260 48.06 26.88 35.99
N PRO A 261 48.79 26.75 37.12
CA PRO A 261 48.19 26.43 38.42
C PRO A 261 47.15 27.46 38.88
N ALA A 262 46.10 27.00 39.56
CA ALA A 262 45.14 27.87 40.20
C ALA A 262 45.73 28.56 41.44
N THR A 263 45.20 29.74 41.76
CA THR A 263 45.58 30.59 42.89
C THR A 263 44.45 30.67 43.93
N GLN A 264 44.75 31.17 45.14
CA GLN A 264 43.75 31.35 46.20
C GLN A 264 42.56 32.16 45.71
N GLU A 265 41.35 31.71 46.09
CA GLU A 265 40.07 32.34 45.78
C GLU A 265 39.74 32.40 44.28
N ASP A 266 40.34 31.52 43.46
CA ASP A 266 40.00 31.42 42.04
C ASP A 266 38.57 30.90 41.83
N ASP A 267 37.89 31.45 40.83
CA ASP A 267 36.54 31.07 40.43
C ASP A 267 36.51 29.97 39.36
N PHE A 268 35.64 28.97 39.55
CA PHE A 268 35.34 27.94 38.55
C PHE A 268 33.84 27.70 38.42
N GLY A 269 33.40 27.23 37.25
CA GLY A 269 32.03 26.74 37.07
C GLY A 269 31.88 25.30 37.58
N LEU A 270 30.80 25.01 38.29
CA LEU A 270 30.39 23.65 38.63
C LEU A 270 29.39 23.14 37.60
N TYR A 271 29.84 22.21 36.75
CA TYR A 271 28.99 21.52 35.79
C TYR A 271 28.07 20.51 36.47
N LYS A 272 26.91 20.27 35.86
CA LYS A 272 25.89 19.35 36.38
C LYS A 272 26.39 17.90 36.49
N ASP A 273 27.17 17.46 35.50
CA ASP A 273 27.73 16.12 35.40
C ASP A 273 28.98 16.10 34.50
N LEU A 274 29.57 14.91 34.31
CA LEU A 274 30.75 14.70 33.46
C LEU A 274 30.47 14.97 31.96
N ALA A 275 29.26 14.69 31.47
CA ALA A 275 28.93 14.89 30.05
C ALA A 275 28.95 16.38 29.68
N HIS A 276 28.43 17.23 30.56
CA HIS A 276 28.44 18.68 30.39
C HIS A 276 29.83 19.31 30.59
N SER A 277 30.75 18.61 31.26
CA SER A 277 32.13 19.08 31.45
C SER A 277 33.06 18.70 30.29
N GLN A 278 32.60 17.92 29.29
CA GLN A 278 33.42 17.51 28.16
C GLN A 278 33.88 18.69 27.29
N ARG A 279 35.12 18.59 26.81
CA ARG A 279 35.72 19.58 25.90
C ARG A 279 35.27 19.26 24.48
N GLY A 280 34.72 20.25 23.78
CA GLY A 280 34.31 20.11 22.38
C GLY A 280 34.08 21.46 21.71
N VAL A 281 33.94 21.43 20.38
CA VAL A 281 33.63 22.62 19.59
C VAL A 281 32.11 22.74 19.45
N ILE A 282 31.58 23.93 19.73
CA ILE A 282 30.15 24.20 19.58
C ILE A 282 29.84 24.51 18.11
N VAL A 283 28.90 23.75 17.56
CA VAL A 283 28.37 23.90 16.20
C VAL A 283 26.91 24.33 16.29
N LYS A 284 26.54 25.37 15.54
CA LYS A 284 25.15 25.87 15.48
C LYS A 284 24.38 25.16 14.38
N LEU A 285 23.17 24.71 14.70
CA LEU A 285 22.29 24.01 13.78
C LEU A 285 21.01 24.82 13.56
N THR A 286 20.62 24.98 12.30
CA THR A 286 19.25 25.38 11.95
C THR A 286 18.46 24.12 11.65
N LEU A 287 17.43 23.85 12.44
CA LEU A 287 16.65 22.61 12.41
C LEU A 287 15.29 22.86 11.76
N PRO A 288 14.76 21.90 10.99
CA PRO A 288 13.45 22.04 10.35
C PRO A 288 12.30 21.92 11.36
N SER A 289 12.48 21.09 12.39
CA SER A 289 11.58 20.91 13.51
C SER A 289 12.36 20.37 14.72
N ALA A 290 11.71 20.35 15.89
CA ALA A 290 12.21 19.70 17.10
C ALA A 290 11.77 18.22 17.21
N ASP A 291 11.08 17.69 16.19
CA ASP A 291 10.43 16.38 16.28
C ASP A 291 11.45 15.23 16.29
N GLY A 292 11.29 14.31 17.24
CA GLY A 292 12.22 13.20 17.47
C GLY A 292 13.61 13.59 17.96
N LEU A 293 13.89 14.87 18.21
CA LEU A 293 15.17 15.38 18.71
C LEU A 293 15.08 15.66 20.21
N LYS A 294 16.16 15.37 20.94
CA LYS A 294 16.27 15.62 22.38
C LYS A 294 17.63 16.25 22.70
N ALA A 295 17.58 17.38 23.42
CA ALA A 295 18.76 17.95 24.03
C ALA A 295 19.40 16.92 24.98
N ASP A 296 20.73 16.90 24.99
CA ASP A 296 21.57 15.99 25.77
C ASP A 296 21.36 14.51 25.48
N SER A 297 20.78 14.14 24.33
CA SER A 297 20.58 12.73 23.98
C SER A 297 20.75 12.43 22.50
N THR A 298 20.39 13.34 21.60
CA THR A 298 20.54 13.10 20.16
C THR A 298 22.02 13.14 19.75
N PRO A 299 22.60 12.02 19.26
CA PRO A 299 24.01 11.96 18.88
C PRO A 299 24.24 12.45 17.45
N LEU A 300 25.46 12.95 17.21
CA LEU A 300 26.05 13.06 15.88
C LEU A 300 26.89 11.82 15.61
N MET A 301 26.53 11.09 14.57
CA MET A 301 27.16 9.86 14.13
C MET A 301 28.07 10.14 12.93
N TYR A 302 29.23 9.49 12.92
CA TYR A 302 30.12 9.45 11.76
C TYR A 302 30.72 8.06 11.66
N GLN A 303 30.54 7.40 10.51
CA GLN A 303 31.03 6.02 10.30
C GLN A 303 30.51 5.04 11.37
N GLY A 304 29.31 5.28 11.90
CA GLY A 304 28.69 4.47 12.96
C GLY A 304 29.20 4.75 14.39
N LEU A 305 30.11 5.71 14.58
CA LEU A 305 30.60 6.14 15.90
C LEU A 305 29.95 7.47 16.32
N GLN A 306 29.65 7.63 17.61
CA GLN A 306 29.21 8.91 18.15
C GLN A 306 30.40 9.87 18.23
N VAL A 307 30.32 10.99 17.52
CA VAL A 307 31.37 12.02 17.43
C VAL A 307 30.89 13.40 17.88
N GLY A 308 29.65 13.50 18.34
CA GLY A 308 29.08 14.71 18.91
C GLY A 308 27.71 14.47 19.54
N GLN A 309 27.15 15.51 20.14
CA GLN A 309 25.87 15.44 20.83
C GLN A 309 25.15 16.79 20.77
N LEU A 310 23.85 16.75 20.48
CA LEU A 310 22.99 17.92 20.56
C LEU A 310 22.84 18.32 22.03
N THR A 311 23.40 19.46 22.43
CA THR A 311 23.42 19.92 23.84
C THR A 311 22.37 20.97 24.13
N LYS A 312 21.86 21.66 23.11
CA LYS A 312 20.81 22.67 23.31
C LYS A 312 19.86 22.73 22.13
N MET A 313 18.61 23.05 22.42
CA MET A 313 17.61 23.36 21.41
C MET A 313 16.79 24.57 21.87
N THR A 314 16.43 25.45 20.93
CA THR A 314 15.71 26.69 21.20
C THR A 314 14.72 26.95 20.08
N LEU A 315 13.48 27.23 20.47
CA LEU A 315 12.44 27.70 19.56
C LEU A 315 12.53 29.23 19.48
N ASN A 316 12.96 29.75 18.34
CA ASN A 316 13.04 31.18 18.11
C ASN A 316 11.68 31.76 17.66
N PRO A 317 11.47 33.07 17.83
CA PRO A 317 10.31 33.77 17.27
C PRO A 317 10.19 33.52 15.75
N GLY A 318 8.97 33.28 15.26
CA GLY A 318 8.70 32.94 13.85
C GLY A 318 8.69 31.44 13.55
N GLY A 319 8.81 30.57 14.57
CA GLY A 319 8.71 29.12 14.41
C GLY A 319 10.01 28.43 13.98
N LEU A 320 11.12 29.16 13.95
CA LEU A 320 12.43 28.62 13.58
C LEU A 320 13.05 27.88 14.78
N VAL A 321 13.39 26.60 14.60
CA VAL A 321 14.10 25.82 15.62
C VAL A 321 15.60 25.91 15.36
N THR A 322 16.38 26.27 16.39
CA THR A 322 17.85 26.22 16.34
C THR A 322 18.39 25.30 17.43
N GLY A 323 19.49 24.63 17.14
CA GLY A 323 20.21 23.80 18.09
C GLY A 323 21.67 24.22 18.24
N GLU A 324 22.26 23.86 19.37
CA GLU A 324 23.72 23.86 19.55
C GLU A 324 24.16 22.42 19.80
N MET A 325 25.24 22.03 19.13
CA MET A 325 25.81 20.69 19.19
C MET A 325 27.26 20.78 19.62
N THR A 326 27.65 19.98 20.61
CA THR A 326 29.04 19.84 21.01
C THR A 326 29.65 18.69 20.22
N VAL A 327 30.72 18.97 19.48
CA VAL A 327 31.39 18.01 18.60
C VAL A 327 32.78 17.70 19.15
N ASP A 328 33.19 16.44 19.02
CA ASP A 328 34.51 15.96 19.43
C ASP A 328 35.61 16.70 18.66
N PRO A 329 36.67 17.21 19.33
CA PRO A 329 37.78 17.89 18.67
C PRO A 329 38.42 17.11 17.51
N SER A 330 38.40 15.77 17.54
CA SER A 330 38.98 14.90 16.51
C SER A 330 38.28 14.96 15.15
N VAL A 331 37.02 15.43 15.09
CA VAL A 331 36.26 15.52 13.82
C VAL A 331 36.03 16.96 13.36
N VAL A 332 36.56 17.96 14.07
CA VAL A 332 36.39 19.38 13.74
C VAL A 332 36.92 19.71 12.35
N ASP A 333 38.01 19.07 11.92
CA ASP A 333 38.60 19.26 10.58
C ASP A 333 37.69 18.77 9.43
N LEU A 334 36.66 17.97 9.75
CA LEU A 334 35.65 17.49 8.81
C LEU A 334 34.47 18.47 8.65
N LEU A 335 34.38 19.51 9.49
CA LEU A 335 33.31 20.51 9.45
C LEU A 335 33.66 21.65 8.49
N ARG A 336 33.27 21.49 7.21
CA ARG A 336 33.61 22.40 6.10
C ARG A 336 32.37 22.85 5.34
N GLU A 337 32.54 23.84 4.48
CA GLU A 337 31.45 24.45 3.69
C GLU A 337 30.57 23.42 2.95
N LYS A 338 31.14 22.36 2.38
CA LYS A 338 30.39 21.30 1.67
C LYS A 338 30.03 20.10 2.56
N THR A 339 30.33 20.14 3.85
CA THR A 339 29.94 19.12 4.81
C THR A 339 28.44 19.19 5.04
N ARG A 340 27.79 18.02 5.09
CA ARG A 340 26.37 17.90 5.36
C ARG A 340 26.16 17.17 6.68
N ILE A 341 25.14 17.60 7.40
CA ILE A 341 24.63 16.88 8.56
C ILE A 341 23.19 16.52 8.20
N GLU A 342 22.92 15.22 8.08
CA GLU A 342 21.61 14.72 7.68
C GLU A 342 20.89 14.14 8.90
N MET A 343 19.61 14.45 9.07
CA MET A 343 18.79 13.81 10.10
C MET A 343 18.36 12.42 9.62
N ARG A 344 18.68 11.40 10.41
CA ARG A 344 18.26 10.01 10.21
C ARG A 344 17.20 9.66 11.26
N SER A 345 15.96 9.51 10.82
CA SER A 345 14.90 8.95 11.66
C SER A 345 14.84 7.44 11.47
N PRO A 346 14.73 6.66 12.54
CA PRO A 346 14.68 5.21 12.45
C PRO A 346 13.38 4.78 11.77
N LYS A 347 13.48 3.97 10.72
CA LYS A 347 12.33 3.38 10.03
C LYS A 347 12.28 1.89 10.31
N LEU A 348 11.09 1.38 10.63
CA LEU A 348 10.87 -0.06 10.76
C LEU A 348 10.93 -0.68 9.37
N SER A 349 11.97 -1.48 9.10
CA SER A 349 12.06 -2.29 7.89
C SER A 349 11.87 -3.77 8.22
N LEU A 350 11.13 -4.48 7.38
CA LEU A 350 10.93 -5.93 7.51
C LEU A 350 12.21 -6.74 7.26
N SER A 351 13.19 -6.17 6.55
CA SER A 351 14.46 -6.84 6.25
C SER A 351 15.48 -6.76 7.38
N ASN A 352 15.35 -5.78 8.26
CA ASN A 352 16.25 -5.60 9.40
C ASN A 352 15.48 -4.92 10.54
N PRO A 353 14.74 -5.69 11.36
CA PRO A 353 14.00 -5.17 12.50
C PRO A 353 14.97 -4.85 13.64
N SER A 354 15.87 -3.89 13.44
CA SER A 354 16.74 -3.40 14.50
C SER A 354 15.91 -2.54 15.45
N VAL A 355 15.25 -3.19 16.40
CA VAL A 355 14.46 -2.51 17.44
C VAL A 355 15.32 -1.50 18.20
N SER A 356 16.63 -1.77 18.36
CA SER A 356 17.59 -0.87 18.98
C SER A 356 17.64 0.52 18.34
N SER A 357 17.52 0.64 17.00
CA SER A 357 17.53 1.96 16.33
C SER A 357 16.25 2.75 16.56
N LEU A 358 15.12 2.08 16.83
CA LEU A 358 13.86 2.76 17.19
C LEU A 358 13.93 3.37 18.58
N LEU A 359 14.76 2.81 19.47
CA LEU A 359 14.93 3.27 20.85
C LEU A 359 15.81 4.51 20.95
N THR A 360 16.84 4.60 20.11
CA THR A 360 17.76 5.76 20.07
C THR A 360 17.08 7.03 19.54
N GLY A 361 15.94 6.91 18.87
CA GLY A 361 15.23 8.03 18.25
C GLY A 361 15.97 8.57 17.01
N SER A 362 15.66 9.80 16.61
CA SER A 362 16.36 10.45 15.49
C SER A 362 17.83 10.69 15.84
N THR A 363 18.71 10.48 14.87
CA THR A 363 20.15 10.72 14.98
C THR A 363 20.61 11.68 13.89
N PHE A 364 21.73 12.36 14.09
CA PHE A 364 22.38 13.13 13.03
C PHE A 364 23.52 12.30 12.42
N GLU A 365 23.67 12.30 11.10
CA GLU A 365 24.78 11.66 10.39
C GLU A 365 25.66 12.73 9.73
N LEU A 366 26.96 12.69 10.00
CA LEU A 366 27.96 13.58 9.42
C LEU A 366 28.46 13.04 8.08
N ILE A 367 28.36 13.83 7.03
CA ILE A 367 28.89 13.52 5.70
C ILE A 367 29.92 14.60 5.33
N PRO A 368 31.23 14.32 5.43
CA PRO A 368 32.28 15.29 5.16
C PRO A 368 32.27 15.80 3.72
N GLY A 369 32.60 17.07 3.54
CA GLY A 369 32.85 17.70 2.25
C GLY A 369 34.10 18.58 2.26
N GLY A 370 34.50 19.08 1.09
CA GLY A 370 35.60 20.04 0.98
C GLY A 370 35.19 21.48 1.30
N GLY A 371 36.14 22.42 1.23
CA GLY A 371 35.91 23.85 1.41
C GLY A 371 36.50 24.42 2.71
N GLU A 372 36.16 25.67 2.99
CA GLU A 372 36.61 26.39 4.18
C GLU A 372 35.94 25.83 5.45
N PRO A 373 36.60 25.90 6.63
CA PRO A 373 36.00 25.50 7.91
C PRO A 373 34.75 26.33 8.24
N VAL A 374 33.67 25.66 8.65
CA VAL A 374 32.42 26.32 9.07
C VAL A 374 31.89 25.68 10.36
N ASN A 375 31.21 26.49 11.18
CA ASN A 375 30.64 26.07 12.46
C ASN A 375 29.12 26.23 12.54
N GLN A 376 28.46 26.42 11.39
CA GLN A 376 27.01 26.55 11.29
C GLN A 376 26.47 25.71 10.13
N PHE A 377 25.43 24.91 10.39
CA PHE A 377 24.82 24.01 9.38
C PHE A 377 23.30 24.09 9.41
N THR A 378 22.69 23.92 8.23
CA THR A 378 21.23 23.85 8.06
C THR A 378 20.82 22.42 7.76
N ILE A 379 19.96 21.85 8.60
CA ILE A 379 19.48 20.48 8.48
C ILE A 379 18.17 20.49 7.69
N ALA A 380 18.09 19.66 6.64
CA ALA A 380 16.83 19.43 5.94
C ALA A 380 16.00 18.33 6.64
N PRO A 381 14.66 18.33 6.47
CA PRO A 381 13.82 17.19 6.79
C PRO A 381 14.36 15.89 6.15
N ALA A 382 14.17 14.75 6.82
CA ALA A 382 14.74 13.47 6.38
C ALA A 382 14.28 13.03 4.96
N ASP A 383 13.05 13.34 4.59
CA ASP A 383 12.45 13.14 3.27
C ASP A 383 13.00 14.08 2.19
N LYS A 384 13.58 15.22 2.60
CA LYS A 384 14.21 16.21 1.71
C LYS A 384 15.73 16.16 1.71
N ALA A 385 16.35 15.23 2.45
CA ALA A 385 17.80 15.08 2.53
C ALA A 385 18.44 14.86 1.14
N LEU A 386 17.75 14.15 0.24
CA LEU A 386 18.27 13.91 -1.11
C LEU A 386 18.48 15.20 -1.89
N LEU A 387 17.67 16.26 -1.68
CA LEU A 387 17.83 17.56 -2.34
C LEU A 387 19.14 18.28 -1.99
N GLN A 388 19.78 17.92 -0.88
CA GLN A 388 21.07 18.51 -0.49
C GLN A 388 22.25 17.92 -1.27
N LYS A 389 22.05 16.81 -2.01
CA LYS A 389 23.11 16.26 -2.87
C LYS A 389 23.27 17.12 -4.14
N PRO A 390 24.50 17.49 -4.53
CA PRO A 390 24.73 18.20 -5.80
C PRO A 390 24.29 17.36 -7.00
N GLY A 391 23.62 17.98 -7.97
CA GLY A 391 23.26 17.35 -9.25
C GLY A 391 21.99 16.51 -9.26
N VAL A 392 21.22 16.50 -8.17
CA VAL A 392 19.94 15.78 -8.07
C VAL A 392 18.97 16.27 -9.11
N LEU A 393 18.26 15.34 -9.71
CA LEU A 393 17.21 15.64 -10.67
C LEU A 393 15.87 15.64 -9.94
N THR A 394 15.11 16.73 -10.08
CA THR A 394 13.72 16.81 -9.62
C THR A 394 12.76 16.76 -10.79
N VAL A 395 11.69 15.97 -10.67
CA VAL A 395 10.64 15.81 -11.69
C VAL A 395 9.27 15.93 -11.03
N SER A 396 8.32 16.58 -11.70
CA SER A 396 6.93 16.67 -11.23
C SER A 396 6.06 15.57 -11.87
N LEU A 397 5.31 14.83 -11.06
CA LEU A 397 4.38 13.80 -11.53
C LEU A 397 2.93 14.19 -11.24
N SER A 398 2.06 14.14 -12.24
CA SER A 398 0.63 14.45 -12.10
C SER A 398 -0.23 13.19 -12.10
N ALA A 399 -1.16 13.09 -11.16
CA ALA A 399 -2.10 11.99 -11.01
C ALA A 399 -3.53 12.49 -10.73
N PRO A 400 -4.58 11.75 -11.12
CA PRO A 400 -5.95 12.08 -10.72
C PRO A 400 -6.20 11.84 -9.21
N GLU A 401 -5.44 10.95 -8.57
CA GLU A 401 -5.56 10.61 -7.15
C GLU A 401 -4.19 10.32 -6.51
N SER A 402 -4.14 10.15 -5.18
CA SER A 402 -2.87 9.92 -4.48
C SER A 402 -2.33 8.49 -4.63
N TYR A 403 -3.18 7.52 -4.99
CA TYR A 403 -2.81 6.11 -5.10
C TYR A 403 -2.19 5.46 -3.85
N GLY A 404 -2.30 6.08 -2.67
CA GLY A 404 -1.62 5.62 -1.44
C GLY A 404 -0.11 5.87 -1.43
N ILE A 405 0.37 6.76 -2.29
CA ILE A 405 1.77 7.19 -2.32
C ILE A 405 1.99 8.33 -1.33
N ASP A 406 2.96 8.17 -0.44
CA ASP A 406 3.39 9.18 0.54
C ASP A 406 4.82 9.67 0.28
N ALA A 407 5.16 10.83 0.88
CA ALA A 407 6.52 11.35 0.86
C ALA A 407 7.51 10.35 1.49
N GLY A 408 8.69 10.23 0.90
CA GLY A 408 9.73 9.28 1.30
C GLY A 408 9.61 7.87 0.74
N GLN A 409 8.56 7.54 -0.03
CA GLN A 409 8.46 6.26 -0.74
C GLN A 409 9.47 6.19 -1.91
N PRO A 410 9.95 4.99 -2.28
CA PRO A 410 11.03 4.84 -3.25
C PRO A 410 10.58 5.05 -4.71
N LEU A 411 11.50 5.53 -5.54
CA LEU A 411 11.41 5.41 -7.01
C LEU A 411 12.22 4.20 -7.45
N ILE A 412 11.58 3.27 -8.16
CA ILE A 412 12.15 1.97 -8.52
C ILE A 412 12.28 1.86 -10.03
N LEU A 413 13.46 1.48 -10.52
CA LEU A 413 13.73 1.14 -11.92
C LEU A 413 14.38 -0.24 -11.96
N HIS A 414 13.79 -1.17 -12.73
CA HIS A 414 14.25 -2.57 -12.81
C HIS A 414 14.49 -3.26 -11.45
N GLY A 415 13.67 -2.93 -10.45
CA GLY A 415 13.79 -3.48 -9.08
C GLY A 415 14.83 -2.80 -8.18
N VAL A 416 15.52 -1.77 -8.68
CA VAL A 416 16.52 -1.00 -7.92
C VAL A 416 15.95 0.37 -7.53
N GLN A 417 16.15 0.79 -6.28
CA GLN A 417 15.78 2.13 -5.85
C GLN A 417 16.77 3.16 -6.45
N ILE A 418 16.24 4.07 -7.27
CA ILE A 418 17.02 5.12 -7.93
C ILE A 418 16.68 6.53 -7.44
N GLY A 419 15.68 6.65 -6.58
CA GLY A 419 15.22 7.94 -6.07
C GLY A 419 14.17 7.79 -4.97
N GLN A 420 13.48 8.89 -4.68
CA GLN A 420 12.39 8.93 -3.71
C GLN A 420 11.38 10.03 -4.02
N VAL A 421 10.14 9.83 -3.56
CA VAL A 421 9.11 10.87 -3.54
C VAL A 421 9.49 11.89 -2.47
N LEU A 422 9.56 13.16 -2.84
CA LEU A 422 9.90 14.27 -1.93
C LEU A 422 8.65 14.81 -1.26
N GLU A 423 7.61 15.07 -2.05
CA GLU A 423 6.42 15.76 -1.59
C GLU A 423 5.20 15.31 -2.38
N ARG A 424 4.04 15.36 -1.71
CA ARG A 424 2.73 15.14 -2.31
C ARG A 424 1.86 16.36 -2.00
N SER A 425 1.34 16.98 -3.04
CA SER A 425 0.49 18.17 -2.93
C SER A 425 -0.83 17.97 -3.66
N LEU A 426 -1.93 18.32 -3.01
CA LEU A 426 -3.28 18.27 -3.59
C LEU A 426 -3.56 19.56 -4.39
N THR A 427 -4.10 19.39 -5.59
CA THR A 427 -4.50 20.49 -6.47
C THR A 427 -5.96 20.32 -6.90
N SER A 428 -6.54 21.32 -7.57
CA SER A 428 -7.92 21.23 -8.09
C SER A 428 -8.10 20.21 -9.22
N LYS A 429 -7.01 19.76 -9.86
CA LYS A 429 -7.04 18.79 -10.97
C LYS A 429 -6.69 17.36 -10.55
N GLY A 430 -6.31 17.15 -9.28
CA GLY A 430 -5.79 15.88 -8.78
C GLY A 430 -4.59 16.09 -7.85
N VAL A 431 -3.67 15.14 -7.84
CA VAL A 431 -2.48 15.13 -6.98
C VAL A 431 -1.21 15.34 -7.80
N THR A 432 -0.32 16.19 -7.32
CA THR A 432 1.02 16.38 -7.87
C THR A 432 2.06 15.85 -6.88
N PHE A 433 3.02 15.09 -7.40
CA PHE A 433 4.16 14.59 -6.64
C PHE A 433 5.43 15.26 -7.15
N GLU A 434 6.30 15.67 -6.24
CA GLU A 434 7.67 15.98 -6.59
C GLU A 434 8.54 14.77 -6.26
N VAL A 435 9.34 14.32 -7.22
CA VAL A 435 10.23 13.18 -7.04
C VAL A 435 11.67 13.60 -7.30
N ALA A 436 12.60 13.06 -6.51
CA ALA A 436 14.03 13.24 -6.72
C ALA A 436 14.67 11.94 -7.18
N ILE A 437 15.55 12.06 -8.16
CA ILE A 437 16.33 10.97 -8.73
C ILE A 437 17.80 11.25 -8.42
N ASP A 438 18.49 10.22 -7.92
CA ASP A 438 19.90 10.33 -7.54
C ASP A 438 20.75 10.69 -8.78
N PRO A 439 21.76 11.58 -8.65
CA PRO A 439 22.54 12.08 -9.79
C PRO A 439 23.10 10.99 -10.71
N GLN A 440 23.49 9.84 -10.15
CA GLN A 440 24.06 8.72 -10.92
C GLN A 440 23.07 8.07 -11.88
N TYR A 441 21.75 8.23 -11.66
CA TYR A 441 20.69 7.63 -12.48
C TYR A 441 19.98 8.65 -13.37
N ARG A 442 20.44 9.90 -13.39
CA ARG A 442 19.82 11.00 -14.14
C ARG A 442 19.65 10.69 -15.63
N GLU A 443 20.62 9.99 -16.22
CA GLU A 443 20.62 9.67 -17.65
C GLU A 443 19.66 8.54 -18.04
N LEU A 444 19.09 7.82 -17.07
CA LEU A 444 18.16 6.71 -17.32
C LEU A 444 16.70 7.15 -17.52
N VAL A 445 16.40 8.42 -17.30
CA VAL A 445 15.06 9.00 -17.47
C VAL A 445 15.03 9.88 -18.70
N HIS A 446 14.11 9.56 -19.60
CA HIS A 446 13.96 10.20 -20.91
C HIS A 446 12.57 10.82 -21.07
N GLY A 447 12.37 11.59 -22.13
CA GLY A 447 11.10 12.26 -22.40
C GLY A 447 9.89 11.34 -22.57
N ASP A 448 10.12 10.08 -22.92
CA ASP A 448 9.11 9.04 -23.12
C ASP A 448 8.98 8.06 -21.94
N SER A 449 9.74 8.25 -20.85
CA SER A 449 9.62 7.44 -19.64
C SER A 449 8.21 7.48 -19.05
N LYS A 450 7.78 6.35 -18.48
CA LYS A 450 6.46 6.20 -17.85
C LYS A 450 6.63 5.94 -16.35
N PHE A 451 5.80 6.59 -15.55
CA PHE A 451 5.79 6.44 -14.10
C PHE A 451 4.52 5.70 -13.70
N VAL A 452 4.68 4.59 -12.99
CA VAL A 452 3.60 3.65 -12.66
C VAL A 452 3.54 3.47 -11.15
N VAL A 453 2.34 3.47 -10.59
CA VAL A 453 2.14 3.20 -9.16
C VAL A 453 2.58 1.77 -8.81
N ASN A 454 3.31 1.64 -7.70
CA ASN A 454 3.76 0.35 -7.17
C ASN A 454 3.14 -0.01 -5.80
N SER A 455 2.23 0.84 -5.30
CA SER A 455 1.66 0.75 -3.94
C SER A 455 0.34 -0.04 -3.83
N ARG A 456 -0.21 -0.56 -4.94
CA ARG A 456 -1.49 -1.29 -4.96
C ARG A 456 -1.29 -2.74 -5.37
N VAL A 457 -1.98 -3.64 -4.67
CA VAL A 457 -2.10 -5.05 -5.09
C VAL A 457 -3.30 -5.14 -6.03
N ASP A 458 -3.05 -5.51 -7.29
CA ASP A 458 -4.09 -5.80 -8.26
C ASP A 458 -4.14 -7.32 -8.50
N VAL A 459 -5.24 -7.95 -8.09
CA VAL A 459 -5.47 -9.39 -8.27
C VAL A 459 -6.55 -9.57 -9.30
N LYS A 460 -6.15 -9.99 -10.50
CA LYS A 460 -7.10 -10.40 -11.55
C LYS A 460 -7.42 -11.86 -11.37
N VAL A 461 -8.61 -12.14 -10.83
CA VAL A 461 -9.12 -13.50 -10.71
C VAL A 461 -9.88 -13.85 -11.99
N GLY A 462 -9.24 -14.66 -12.83
CA GLY A 462 -9.84 -15.28 -14.01
C GLY A 462 -10.15 -16.75 -13.78
N LEU A 463 -10.90 -17.35 -14.70
CA LEU A 463 -11.21 -18.78 -14.67
C LEU A 463 -10.05 -19.63 -15.21
N ASP A 464 -9.13 -19.01 -15.96
CA ASP A 464 -7.89 -19.62 -16.47
C ASP A 464 -6.70 -19.46 -15.50
N GLY A 465 -6.90 -18.78 -14.37
CA GLY A 465 -5.87 -18.57 -13.34
C GLY A 465 -6.05 -17.28 -12.55
N VAL A 466 -5.27 -17.16 -11.48
CA VAL A 466 -5.14 -15.93 -10.70
C VAL A 466 -3.87 -15.23 -11.14
N GLU A 467 -4.01 -14.07 -11.79
CA GLU A 467 -2.88 -13.23 -12.15
C GLU A 467 -2.70 -12.16 -11.07
N PHE A 468 -1.56 -12.22 -10.40
CA PHE A 468 -1.13 -11.17 -9.48
C PHE A 468 -0.32 -10.15 -10.27
N LEU A 469 -0.96 -9.03 -10.64
CA LEU A 469 -0.30 -7.88 -11.24
C LEU A 469 0.33 -6.99 -10.15
N ALA A 470 1.02 -7.62 -9.20
CA ALA A 470 1.55 -6.95 -8.03
C ALA A 470 3.07 -6.90 -8.06
N ALA A 471 3.60 -5.83 -7.48
CA ALA A 471 4.96 -5.79 -6.97
C ALA A 471 5.18 -6.93 -5.97
N SER A 472 6.42 -7.35 -5.75
CA SER A 472 6.74 -8.32 -4.69
C SER A 472 6.19 -7.86 -3.33
N ALA A 473 5.92 -8.77 -2.39
CA ALA A 473 5.36 -8.41 -1.07
C ALA A 473 6.20 -7.33 -0.35
N SER A 474 7.52 -7.34 -0.54
CA SER A 474 8.44 -6.30 -0.05
C SER A 474 8.24 -4.93 -0.72
N GLU A 475 7.98 -4.93 -2.03
CA GLU A 475 7.72 -3.71 -2.79
C GLU A 475 6.34 -3.12 -2.47
N TRP A 476 5.32 -3.95 -2.21
CA TRP A 476 4.01 -3.45 -1.78
C TRP A 476 4.09 -2.69 -0.44
N ILE A 477 4.82 -3.26 0.53
CA ILE A 477 4.96 -2.64 1.86
C ILE A 477 5.82 -1.37 1.79
N SER A 478 6.81 -1.35 0.89
CA SER A 478 7.62 -0.16 0.62
C SER A 478 6.85 0.90 -0.19
N GLY A 479 5.88 0.46 -0.99
CA GLY A 479 5.12 1.26 -1.93
C GLY A 479 6.00 1.92 -3.01
N GLY A 480 5.54 3.07 -3.49
CA GLY A 480 6.30 3.97 -4.33
C GLY A 480 5.92 3.95 -5.81
N ILE A 481 6.89 4.35 -6.63
CA ILE A 481 6.68 4.61 -8.06
C ILE A 481 7.69 3.81 -8.87
N ARG A 482 7.19 2.96 -9.77
CA ARG A 482 7.99 2.22 -10.74
C ARG A 482 8.18 3.05 -12.01
N ILE A 483 9.40 3.11 -12.51
CA ILE A 483 9.72 3.76 -13.78
C ILE A 483 9.86 2.69 -14.86
N LEU A 484 9.12 2.86 -15.96
CA LEU A 484 9.41 2.20 -17.22
C LEU A 484 10.37 3.13 -17.99
N PRO A 485 11.62 2.70 -18.22
CA PRO A 485 12.61 3.53 -18.90
C PRO A 485 12.13 3.84 -20.32
N GLY A 486 12.49 5.03 -20.77
CA GLY A 486 12.26 5.46 -22.14
C GLY A 486 13.48 5.16 -23.00
N GLU A 487 13.38 5.38 -24.32
CA GLU A 487 14.53 5.26 -25.23
C GLU A 487 14.94 6.62 -25.84
N LYS A 488 14.02 7.59 -25.92
CA LYS A 488 14.22 8.79 -26.74
C LYS A 488 13.52 10.04 -26.17
N GLY A 489 14.13 11.19 -26.48
CA GLY A 489 13.54 12.51 -26.21
C GLY A 489 14.11 13.17 -24.96
N ALA A 490 14.18 14.49 -25.01
CA ALA A 490 14.62 15.31 -23.89
C ALA A 490 13.67 15.12 -22.70
N MET A 491 14.25 15.15 -21.51
CA MET A 491 13.51 15.07 -20.25
C MET A 491 12.46 16.17 -20.16
N ARG A 492 11.28 15.82 -19.64
CA ARG A 492 10.17 16.76 -19.44
C ARG A 492 10.18 17.28 -18.00
N ASP A 493 9.64 18.48 -17.82
CA ASP A 493 9.44 19.04 -16.48
C ASP A 493 8.34 18.30 -15.70
N SER A 494 7.37 17.71 -16.43
CA SER A 494 6.26 16.97 -15.84
C SER A 494 5.88 15.71 -16.61
N TYR A 495 5.52 14.66 -15.87
CA TYR A 495 5.04 13.38 -16.40
C TYR A 495 3.73 12.95 -15.74
N PRO A 496 2.88 12.21 -16.47
CA PRO A 496 1.72 11.56 -15.85
C PRO A 496 2.15 10.34 -15.03
N LEU A 497 1.48 10.15 -13.89
CA LEU A 497 1.60 8.94 -13.06
C LEU A 497 0.40 8.02 -13.34
N TYR A 498 0.68 6.83 -13.89
CA TYR A 498 -0.32 5.83 -14.27
C TYR A 498 -0.67 4.90 -13.11
N ALA A 499 -1.96 4.58 -12.96
CA ALA A 499 -2.44 3.76 -11.85
C ALA A 499 -1.89 2.33 -11.83
N ASN A 500 -1.56 1.76 -12.99
CA ASN A 500 -0.98 0.42 -13.15
C ASN A 500 -0.22 0.28 -14.48
N LEU A 501 0.39 -0.89 -14.69
CA LEU A 501 1.23 -1.18 -15.86
C LEU A 501 0.45 -1.10 -17.17
N ASP A 502 -0.75 -1.69 -17.21
CA ASP A 502 -1.60 -1.73 -18.40
C ASP A 502 -1.93 -0.31 -18.90
N LYS A 503 -2.33 0.58 -17.99
CA LYS A 503 -2.62 1.99 -18.30
C LYS A 503 -1.41 2.75 -18.82
N ALA A 504 -0.21 2.43 -18.32
CA ALA A 504 1.03 3.05 -18.79
C ALA A 504 1.36 2.62 -20.22
N LEU A 505 1.15 1.34 -20.56
CA LEU A 505 1.33 0.80 -21.90
C LEU A 505 0.31 1.37 -22.89
N GLU A 506 -0.94 1.57 -22.45
CA GLU A 506 -2.00 2.19 -23.25
C GLU A 506 -1.89 3.71 -23.35
N ASN A 507 -1.00 4.33 -22.56
CA ASN A 507 -0.86 5.77 -22.44
C ASN A 507 -2.19 6.45 -22.01
N SER A 508 -2.97 5.80 -21.15
CA SER A 508 -4.27 6.26 -20.68
C SER A 508 -4.25 6.57 -19.17
N LEU A 509 -4.75 7.74 -18.79
CA LEU A 509 -4.95 8.12 -17.38
C LEU A 509 -6.37 7.81 -16.89
N SER A 510 -7.27 7.43 -17.79
CA SER A 510 -8.66 7.13 -17.46
C SER A 510 -8.81 5.72 -16.88
N ASP A 511 -9.86 5.51 -16.08
CA ASP A 511 -10.30 4.16 -15.68
C ASP A 511 -10.96 3.39 -16.83
N LEU A 512 -11.43 4.10 -17.87
CA LEU A 512 -12.02 3.48 -19.04
C LEU A 512 -10.99 3.35 -20.17
N PRO A 513 -10.90 2.18 -20.82
CA PRO A 513 -10.12 2.00 -22.05
C PRO A 513 -10.54 3.01 -23.13
N THR A 514 -9.64 3.35 -24.04
CA THR A 514 -9.95 4.32 -25.10
C THR A 514 -10.90 3.73 -26.13
N THR A 515 -12.02 4.42 -26.41
CA THR A 515 -12.94 4.03 -27.48
C THR A 515 -12.26 4.09 -28.84
N THR A 516 -12.16 2.95 -29.52
CA THR A 516 -11.59 2.83 -30.87
C THR A 516 -12.66 3.05 -31.94
N LEU A 517 -13.88 2.55 -31.71
CA LEU A 517 -14.98 2.58 -32.67
C LEU A 517 -16.33 2.53 -31.93
N THR A 518 -17.38 3.08 -32.54
CA THR A 518 -18.76 2.99 -32.04
C THR A 518 -19.67 2.28 -33.06
N LEU A 519 -20.30 1.18 -32.64
CA LEU A 519 -21.29 0.44 -33.40
C LEU A 519 -22.71 0.91 -33.06
N VAL A 520 -23.65 0.66 -33.98
CA VAL A 520 -25.08 0.89 -33.80
C VAL A 520 -25.84 -0.43 -33.98
N ALA A 521 -26.76 -0.73 -33.08
CA ALA A 521 -27.67 -1.86 -33.20
C ALA A 521 -29.12 -1.42 -32.94
N ASP A 522 -30.10 -1.88 -33.72
CA ASP A 522 -31.52 -1.51 -33.49
C ASP A 522 -32.07 -2.19 -32.22
N THR A 523 -31.69 -3.45 -32.02
CA THR A 523 -31.91 -4.22 -30.80
C THR A 523 -30.57 -4.61 -30.21
N LEU A 524 -30.45 -4.65 -28.88
CA LEU A 524 -29.22 -5.10 -28.24
C LEU A 524 -29.19 -6.64 -28.27
N PRO A 525 -28.24 -7.26 -29.01
CA PRO A 525 -28.02 -8.70 -28.89
C PRO A 525 -27.40 -9.03 -27.53
N ASP A 526 -27.10 -10.30 -27.23
CA ASP A 526 -26.48 -10.72 -25.96
C ASP A 526 -25.05 -10.16 -25.79
N VAL A 527 -24.90 -8.85 -25.60
CA VAL A 527 -23.65 -8.12 -25.46
C VAL A 527 -23.82 -7.01 -24.43
N GLN A 528 -22.80 -6.79 -23.61
CA GLN A 528 -22.78 -5.84 -22.51
C GLN A 528 -21.36 -5.26 -22.33
N ALA A 529 -21.20 -4.32 -21.39
CA ALA A 529 -19.86 -3.86 -21.03
C ALA A 529 -19.01 -5.05 -20.53
N GLY A 530 -17.79 -5.16 -21.05
CA GLY A 530 -16.88 -6.28 -20.81
C GLY A 530 -17.14 -7.53 -21.67
N SER A 531 -18.03 -7.49 -22.68
CA SER A 531 -18.06 -8.50 -23.74
C SER A 531 -16.79 -8.45 -24.57
N VAL A 532 -16.28 -9.60 -25.00
CA VAL A 532 -15.05 -9.65 -25.80
C VAL A 532 -15.31 -9.30 -27.26
N VAL A 533 -14.31 -8.70 -27.90
CA VAL A 533 -14.30 -8.45 -29.35
C VAL A 533 -13.37 -9.44 -30.03
N LEU A 534 -13.92 -10.17 -30.99
CA LEU A 534 -13.26 -11.26 -31.69
C LEU A 534 -12.97 -10.89 -33.14
N TYR A 535 -11.77 -11.23 -33.62
CA TYR A 535 -11.44 -11.27 -35.03
C TYR A 535 -11.16 -12.72 -35.42
N ARG A 536 -11.95 -13.30 -36.34
CA ARG A 536 -11.83 -14.72 -36.74
C ARG A 536 -11.76 -15.68 -35.53
N LYS A 537 -12.63 -15.44 -34.53
CA LYS A 537 -12.73 -16.19 -33.25
C LYS A 537 -11.55 -16.01 -32.29
N PHE A 538 -10.67 -15.04 -32.51
CA PHE A 538 -9.56 -14.68 -31.62
C PHE A 538 -9.81 -13.34 -30.91
N GLU A 539 -9.54 -13.25 -29.61
CA GLU A 539 -9.79 -12.04 -28.82
C GLU A 539 -8.79 -10.91 -29.15
N VAL A 540 -9.33 -9.75 -29.54
CA VAL A 540 -8.54 -8.57 -29.94
C VAL A 540 -8.94 -7.29 -29.22
N GLY A 541 -9.98 -7.33 -28.40
CA GLY A 541 -10.54 -6.16 -27.74
C GLY A 541 -11.74 -6.47 -26.86
N GLU A 542 -12.43 -5.43 -26.41
CA GLU A 542 -13.60 -5.54 -25.54
C GLU A 542 -14.63 -4.43 -25.79
N VAL A 543 -15.86 -4.66 -25.36
CA VAL A 543 -16.93 -3.66 -25.33
C VAL A 543 -16.77 -2.83 -24.06
N ILE A 544 -16.56 -1.53 -24.22
CA ILE A 544 -16.35 -0.59 -23.11
C ILE A 544 -17.69 -0.19 -22.50
N LEU A 545 -18.64 0.18 -23.36
CA LEU A 545 -19.89 0.78 -22.94
C LEU A 545 -21.00 0.54 -23.96
N VAL A 546 -22.21 0.32 -23.46
CA VAL A 546 -23.44 0.25 -24.26
C VAL A 546 -24.38 1.36 -23.79
N ARG A 547 -24.77 2.26 -24.70
CA ARG A 547 -25.70 3.36 -24.43
C ARG A 547 -27.02 3.15 -25.18
N PRO A 548 -28.15 2.95 -24.49
CA PRO A 548 -29.46 2.90 -25.15
C PRO A 548 -29.86 4.29 -25.68
N ARG A 549 -30.47 4.31 -26.86
CA ARG A 549 -31.19 5.44 -27.47
C ARG A 549 -32.63 4.99 -27.73
N ALA A 550 -33.51 5.95 -28.06
CA ALA A 550 -34.95 5.68 -28.24
C ALA A 550 -35.24 4.51 -29.22
N ASN A 551 -34.45 4.38 -30.30
CA ASN A 551 -34.69 3.39 -31.37
C ASN A 551 -33.45 2.53 -31.69
N ALA A 552 -32.35 2.63 -30.92
CA ALA A 552 -31.10 1.94 -31.21
C ALA A 552 -30.15 1.96 -29.99
N PHE A 553 -29.05 1.22 -30.05
CA PHE A 553 -27.98 1.20 -29.07
C PHE A 553 -26.69 1.72 -29.72
N ASP A 554 -25.96 2.61 -29.03
CA ASP A 554 -24.59 2.96 -29.36
C ASP A 554 -23.64 2.09 -28.52
N ILE A 555 -22.75 1.34 -29.16
CA ILE A 555 -21.87 0.35 -28.53
C ILE A 555 -20.43 0.78 -28.78
N GLU A 556 -19.72 1.18 -27.73
CA GLU A 556 -18.34 1.64 -27.80
C GLU A 556 -17.37 0.48 -27.56
N LEU A 557 -16.43 0.27 -28.49
CA LEU A 557 -15.47 -0.82 -28.42
C LEU A 557 -14.04 -0.32 -28.29
N HIS A 558 -13.25 -1.05 -27.52
CA HIS A 558 -11.80 -0.94 -27.43
C HIS A 558 -11.16 -2.04 -28.25
N ILE A 559 -10.24 -1.69 -29.15
CA ILE A 559 -9.35 -2.66 -29.81
C ILE A 559 -7.92 -2.35 -29.37
N LYS A 560 -7.21 -3.39 -28.88
CA LYS A 560 -5.84 -3.24 -28.39
C LYS A 560 -4.95 -2.63 -29.48
N PRO A 561 -3.99 -1.74 -29.14
CA PRO A 561 -3.19 -1.00 -30.12
C PRO A 561 -2.55 -1.88 -31.21
N GLU A 562 -2.03 -3.05 -30.84
CA GLU A 562 -1.40 -4.03 -31.72
C GLU A 562 -2.33 -4.64 -32.79
N TYR A 563 -3.65 -4.68 -32.53
CA TYR A 563 -4.65 -5.27 -33.42
C TYR A 563 -5.44 -4.24 -34.23
N ARG A 564 -5.25 -2.93 -34.00
CA ARG A 564 -6.00 -1.87 -34.72
C ARG A 564 -5.86 -1.95 -36.24
N LYS A 565 -4.74 -2.49 -36.74
CA LYS A 565 -4.50 -2.72 -38.18
C LYS A 565 -5.45 -3.73 -38.84
N LEU A 566 -6.14 -4.57 -38.05
CA LEU A 566 -7.10 -5.56 -38.56
C LEU A 566 -8.44 -4.91 -38.95
N LEU A 567 -8.69 -3.71 -38.42
CA LEU A 567 -9.89 -2.92 -38.69
C LEU A 567 -9.73 -2.18 -40.03
N THR A 568 -10.63 -2.44 -40.97
CA THR A 568 -10.63 -1.79 -42.29
C THR A 568 -11.98 -1.12 -42.57
N SER A 569 -12.13 -0.44 -43.71
CA SER A 569 -13.43 0.08 -44.17
C SER A 569 -14.44 -1.02 -44.53
N ASN A 570 -13.96 -2.26 -44.71
CA ASN A 570 -14.78 -3.40 -45.14
C ASN A 570 -15.13 -4.32 -43.96
N SER A 571 -14.84 -3.90 -42.72
CA SER A 571 -15.15 -4.69 -41.54
C SER A 571 -16.65 -4.67 -41.24
N VAL A 572 -17.26 -5.86 -41.18
CA VAL A 572 -18.64 -6.05 -40.69
C VAL A 572 -18.62 -6.67 -39.31
N PHE A 573 -19.60 -6.33 -38.48
CA PHE A 573 -19.67 -6.74 -37.08
C PHE A 573 -20.95 -7.51 -36.82
N TRP A 574 -20.86 -8.63 -36.14
CA TRP A 574 -22.04 -9.36 -35.67
C TRP A 574 -21.90 -9.75 -34.23
N ALA A 575 -23.03 -9.89 -33.56
CA ALA A 575 -23.06 -10.47 -32.24
C ALA A 575 -22.93 -11.99 -32.33
N GLU A 576 -22.12 -12.55 -31.44
CA GLU A 576 -22.05 -13.97 -31.17
C GLU A 576 -22.59 -14.17 -29.76
N GLY A 577 -23.81 -14.71 -29.67
CA GLY A 577 -24.42 -15.09 -28.41
C GLY A 577 -23.61 -16.15 -27.65
N GLY A 578 -24.06 -16.47 -26.44
CA GLY A 578 -23.43 -17.43 -25.53
C GLY A 578 -23.30 -18.86 -26.09
N ALA A 579 -23.34 -19.88 -25.22
CA ALA A 579 -23.13 -21.26 -25.66
C ALA A 579 -24.11 -21.68 -26.77
N LYS A 580 -23.61 -21.80 -28.02
CA LYS A 580 -24.41 -22.25 -29.16
C LYS A 580 -24.53 -23.77 -29.08
N VAL A 581 -25.67 -24.23 -28.61
CA VAL A 581 -26.02 -25.65 -28.55
C VAL A 581 -26.58 -26.06 -29.92
N GLN A 582 -25.87 -26.91 -30.64
CA GLN A 582 -26.30 -27.43 -31.93
C GLN A 582 -26.64 -28.91 -31.78
N LEU A 583 -27.91 -29.23 -32.01
CA LEU A 583 -28.39 -30.60 -32.12
C LEU A 583 -28.30 -31.01 -33.59
N ASN A 584 -27.40 -31.95 -33.90
CA ASN A 584 -27.29 -32.54 -35.23
C ASN A 584 -27.70 -34.02 -35.18
N GLY A 585 -27.88 -34.66 -36.34
CA GLY A 585 -28.25 -36.08 -36.43
C GLY A 585 -27.25 -37.06 -35.80
N SER A 586 -26.06 -36.58 -35.41
CA SER A 586 -25.01 -37.34 -34.72
C SER A 586 -24.91 -37.05 -33.20
N GLY A 587 -25.72 -36.14 -32.66
CA GLY A 587 -25.78 -35.83 -31.23
C GLY A 587 -25.80 -34.34 -30.89
N LEU A 588 -25.61 -34.05 -29.59
CA LEU A 588 -25.54 -32.69 -29.06
C LEU A 588 -24.09 -32.20 -29.13
N THR A 589 -23.83 -31.20 -29.96
CA THR A 589 -22.52 -30.52 -29.98
C THR A 589 -22.62 -29.19 -29.23
N VAL A 590 -21.82 -29.05 -28.18
CA VAL A 590 -21.64 -27.79 -27.46
C VAL A 590 -20.31 -27.22 -27.89
N GLN A 591 -20.32 -26.10 -28.62
CA GLN A 591 -19.09 -25.46 -29.05
C GLN A 591 -18.42 -24.80 -27.84
N ALA A 592 -17.30 -25.37 -27.39
CA ALA A 592 -16.49 -24.81 -26.30
C ALA A 592 -16.08 -23.38 -26.65
N SER A 593 -16.71 -22.43 -25.97
CA SER A 593 -16.47 -21.00 -26.11
C SER A 593 -15.72 -20.53 -24.86
N PRO A 594 -14.79 -19.56 -24.94
CA PRO A 594 -14.23 -18.92 -23.75
C PRO A 594 -15.36 -18.53 -22.79
N LEU A 595 -15.24 -18.80 -21.48
CA LEU A 595 -16.37 -18.61 -20.57
C LEU A 595 -16.84 -17.13 -20.51
N SER A 596 -15.94 -16.18 -20.78
CA SER A 596 -16.27 -14.75 -20.98
C SER A 596 -17.34 -14.55 -22.05
N ARG A 597 -17.23 -15.26 -23.19
CA ARG A 597 -18.26 -15.30 -24.23
C ARG A 597 -19.53 -16.01 -23.77
N ALA A 598 -19.43 -17.06 -22.96
CA ALA A 598 -20.61 -17.77 -22.47
C ALA A 598 -21.44 -16.92 -21.48
N LEU A 599 -20.78 -16.08 -20.66
CA LEU A 599 -21.42 -15.26 -19.63
C LEU A 599 -21.77 -13.85 -20.10
N ARG A 600 -20.96 -13.26 -20.98
CA ARG A 600 -21.10 -11.86 -21.41
C ARG A 600 -21.32 -11.71 -22.91
N GLY A 601 -21.33 -12.79 -23.67
CA GLY A 601 -21.40 -12.73 -25.13
C GLY A 601 -20.15 -12.13 -25.78
N ALA A 602 -20.16 -12.03 -27.10
CA ALA A 602 -19.05 -11.49 -27.88
C ALA A 602 -19.54 -10.71 -29.10
N ILE A 603 -18.72 -9.77 -29.56
CA ILE A 603 -18.88 -9.14 -30.87
C ILE A 603 -17.75 -9.66 -31.75
N SER A 604 -18.09 -10.26 -32.88
CA SER A 604 -17.13 -10.77 -33.85
C SER A 604 -17.13 -9.90 -35.09
N PHE A 605 -15.97 -9.76 -35.73
CA PHE A 605 -15.86 -9.04 -36.99
C PHE A 605 -14.91 -9.72 -37.96
N ASP A 606 -15.15 -9.49 -39.25
CA ASP A 606 -14.26 -9.86 -40.34
C ASP A 606 -14.37 -8.85 -41.48
N ASN A 607 -13.41 -8.89 -42.41
CA ASN A 607 -13.37 -8.01 -43.57
C ASN A 607 -14.05 -8.71 -44.77
N LEU A 608 -15.19 -8.18 -45.23
CA LEU A 608 -15.94 -8.73 -46.37
C LEU A 608 -15.87 -7.81 -47.59
N SER A 609 -15.56 -8.39 -48.76
CA SER A 609 -15.58 -7.67 -50.03
C SER A 609 -17.00 -7.17 -50.34
N GLY A 610 -17.15 -5.87 -50.58
CA GLY A 610 -18.45 -5.24 -50.87
C GLY A 610 -19.17 -4.63 -49.68
N ALA A 611 -18.71 -4.84 -48.44
CA ALA A 611 -19.32 -4.25 -47.24
C ALA A 611 -19.33 -2.70 -47.24
N SER A 612 -18.36 -2.08 -47.92
CA SER A 612 -18.31 -0.63 -48.10
C SER A 612 -19.42 -0.08 -49.00
N ALA A 613 -20.10 -0.91 -49.80
CA ALA A 613 -21.22 -0.46 -50.65
C ALA A 613 -22.45 -0.06 -49.81
N SER A 614 -22.56 -0.62 -48.60
CA SER A 614 -23.65 -0.37 -47.65
C SER A 614 -23.40 0.85 -46.75
N GLN A 615 -22.18 1.41 -46.74
CA GLN A 615 -21.78 2.47 -45.79
C GLN A 615 -21.33 3.74 -46.52
N ARG A 616 -21.97 4.88 -46.24
CA ARG A 616 -21.46 6.19 -46.65
C ARG A 616 -20.32 6.61 -45.72
N LYS A 617 -19.36 7.35 -46.25
CA LYS A 617 -18.20 7.86 -45.50
C LYS A 617 -18.68 8.75 -44.34
N GLY A 618 -18.61 8.24 -43.10
CA GLY A 618 -19.02 8.94 -41.88
C GLY A 618 -20.15 8.27 -41.09
N ASP A 619 -20.85 7.28 -41.66
CA ASP A 619 -21.89 6.54 -40.94
C ASP A 619 -21.28 5.61 -39.89
N LYS A 620 -21.87 5.61 -38.68
CA LYS A 620 -21.53 4.65 -37.62
C LYS A 620 -21.79 3.23 -38.14
N ARG A 621 -20.91 2.29 -37.82
CA ARG A 621 -20.97 0.90 -38.29
C ARG A 621 -22.10 0.13 -37.61
N ILE A 622 -22.76 -0.75 -38.32
CA ILE A 622 -23.89 -1.54 -37.79
C ILE A 622 -23.36 -2.82 -37.13
N LEU A 623 -23.94 -3.18 -35.99
CA LEU A 623 -23.80 -4.49 -35.37
C LEU A 623 -24.99 -5.36 -35.79
N TYR A 624 -24.72 -6.40 -36.58
CA TYR A 624 -25.73 -7.36 -37.03
C TYR A 624 -26.04 -8.40 -35.93
N PRO A 625 -27.27 -8.95 -35.89
CA PRO A 625 -27.66 -9.95 -34.89
C PRO A 625 -26.97 -11.31 -35.07
N SER A 626 -26.46 -11.62 -36.26
CA SER A 626 -25.80 -12.89 -36.56
C SER A 626 -24.76 -12.75 -37.69
N GLU A 627 -23.86 -13.73 -37.79
CA GLU A 627 -22.88 -13.80 -38.89
C GLU A 627 -23.56 -13.87 -40.26
N THR A 628 -24.65 -14.65 -40.37
CA THR A 628 -25.41 -14.79 -41.61
C THR A 628 -26.04 -13.47 -42.03
N ALA A 629 -26.55 -12.66 -41.08
CA ALA A 629 -27.08 -11.33 -41.37
C ALA A 629 -25.96 -10.35 -41.78
N ALA A 630 -24.78 -10.42 -41.15
CA ALA A 630 -23.63 -9.60 -41.53
C ALA A 630 -23.07 -9.93 -42.92
N ARG A 631 -23.17 -11.21 -43.35
CA ARG A 631 -22.76 -11.66 -44.69
C ARG A 631 -23.79 -11.35 -45.78
N ALA A 632 -25.01 -10.95 -45.40
CA ALA A 632 -26.09 -10.55 -46.31
C ALA A 632 -25.86 -9.16 -46.96
N VAL A 633 -24.61 -8.81 -47.25
CA VAL A 633 -24.19 -7.55 -47.91
C VAL A 633 -24.05 -7.70 -49.43
N GLY A 634 -24.48 -8.84 -49.98
CA GLY A 634 -24.51 -9.09 -51.43
C GLY A 634 -25.65 -8.37 -52.15
N GLY A 635 -25.90 -8.73 -53.41
CA GLY A 635 -26.92 -8.04 -54.20
C GLY A 635 -28.32 -8.50 -53.86
N GLN A 636 -29.15 -7.56 -53.44
CA GLN A 636 -30.56 -7.77 -53.11
C GLN A 636 -31.37 -8.10 -54.38
N ILE A 637 -32.27 -9.06 -54.26
CA ILE A 637 -33.30 -9.42 -55.23
C ILE A 637 -34.66 -9.45 -54.52
N THR A 638 -35.71 -9.28 -55.30
CA THR A 638 -37.10 -9.38 -54.87
C THR A 638 -37.72 -10.63 -55.46
N LEU A 639 -38.33 -11.46 -54.62
CA LEU A 639 -39.11 -12.63 -55.01
C LEU A 639 -40.58 -12.34 -54.71
N HIS A 640 -41.43 -12.43 -55.72
CA HIS A 640 -42.88 -12.28 -55.61
C HIS A 640 -43.52 -13.66 -55.46
N ALA A 641 -44.22 -13.89 -54.36
CA ALA A 641 -44.90 -15.15 -54.07
C ALA A 641 -46.39 -14.90 -53.82
N PHE A 642 -47.25 -15.82 -54.25
CA PHE A 642 -48.68 -15.76 -53.94
C PHE A 642 -48.99 -16.17 -52.50
N ASP A 643 -48.14 -17.02 -51.91
CA ASP A 643 -48.26 -17.51 -50.54
C ASP A 643 -46.89 -17.50 -49.85
N ALA A 644 -46.89 -17.19 -48.56
CA ALA A 644 -45.71 -17.23 -47.70
C ALA A 644 -45.74 -18.35 -46.67
N GLY A 645 -46.76 -19.22 -46.66
CA GLY A 645 -46.82 -20.37 -45.75
C GLY A 645 -45.61 -21.30 -45.85
N LYS A 646 -44.90 -21.28 -46.98
CA LYS A 646 -43.67 -22.06 -47.23
C LYS A 646 -42.38 -21.23 -47.16
N LEU A 647 -42.46 -19.96 -46.76
CA LEU A 647 -41.33 -19.02 -46.72
C LEU A 647 -41.03 -18.57 -45.28
N ALA A 648 -39.76 -18.33 -45.01
CA ALA A 648 -39.31 -17.79 -43.73
C ALA A 648 -38.15 -16.80 -43.92
N GLU A 649 -38.01 -15.84 -43.01
CA GLU A 649 -36.80 -15.02 -42.92
C GLU A 649 -35.61 -15.91 -42.54
N GLY A 650 -34.47 -15.71 -43.21
CA GLY A 650 -33.30 -16.57 -43.11
C GLY A 650 -33.34 -17.85 -43.96
N MET A 651 -34.43 -18.12 -44.70
CA MET A 651 -34.53 -19.29 -45.58
C MET A 651 -33.43 -19.27 -46.66
N PRO A 652 -32.63 -20.35 -46.80
CA PRO A 652 -31.51 -20.37 -47.73
C PRO A 652 -31.97 -20.48 -49.18
N VAL A 653 -31.25 -19.80 -50.07
CA VAL A 653 -31.34 -19.94 -51.52
C VAL A 653 -30.21 -20.84 -51.99
N ARG A 654 -30.53 -22.00 -52.56
CA ARG A 654 -29.57 -23.04 -52.93
C ARG A 654 -29.51 -23.24 -54.43
N TYR A 655 -28.28 -23.43 -54.92
CA TYR A 655 -28.02 -23.96 -56.26
C TYR A 655 -27.23 -25.26 -56.14
N LEU A 656 -27.75 -26.35 -56.72
CA LEU A 656 -27.11 -27.68 -56.65
C LEU A 656 -26.76 -28.11 -55.20
N GLY A 657 -27.60 -27.72 -54.23
CA GLY A 657 -27.40 -28.00 -52.81
C GLY A 657 -26.44 -27.06 -52.06
N ILE A 658 -25.84 -26.06 -52.72
CA ILE A 658 -24.94 -25.07 -52.11
C ILE A 658 -25.70 -23.77 -51.82
N ASP A 659 -25.56 -23.22 -50.61
CA ASP A 659 -26.15 -21.94 -50.23
C ASP A 659 -25.47 -20.79 -50.99
N ILE A 660 -26.24 -20.10 -51.83
CA ILE A 660 -25.77 -18.96 -52.63
C ILE A 660 -26.42 -17.63 -52.23
N GLY A 661 -27.34 -17.67 -51.27
CA GLY A 661 -28.07 -16.52 -50.78
C GLY A 661 -29.08 -16.91 -49.70
N GLN A 662 -29.86 -15.95 -49.24
CA GLN A 662 -30.89 -16.18 -48.23
C GLN A 662 -32.00 -15.12 -48.31
N VAL A 663 -33.20 -15.48 -47.85
CA VAL A 663 -34.31 -14.54 -47.65
C VAL A 663 -33.99 -13.64 -46.45
N GLN A 664 -34.05 -12.33 -46.62
CA GLN A 664 -33.79 -11.33 -45.58
C GLN A 664 -35.07 -10.90 -44.87
N SER A 665 -36.15 -10.65 -45.60
CA SER A 665 -37.41 -10.19 -45.02
C SER A 665 -38.62 -10.56 -45.88
N LEU A 666 -39.78 -10.66 -45.24
CA LEU A 666 -41.06 -10.92 -45.88
C LEU A 666 -42.02 -9.74 -45.67
N LYS A 667 -42.63 -9.25 -46.75
CA LYS A 667 -43.59 -8.14 -46.68
C LYS A 667 -44.87 -8.48 -47.43
N LEU A 668 -46.01 -8.44 -46.74
CA LEU A 668 -47.32 -8.58 -47.36
C LEU A 668 -47.71 -7.29 -48.10
N ILE A 669 -48.07 -7.41 -49.38
CA ILE A 669 -48.61 -6.32 -50.18
C ILE A 669 -50.09 -6.58 -50.45
N THR A 670 -50.95 -6.01 -49.62
CA THR A 670 -52.41 -6.19 -49.69
C THR A 670 -53.04 -5.66 -50.98
N ALA A 671 -52.41 -4.67 -51.64
CA ALA A 671 -52.93 -4.11 -52.89
C ALA A 671 -52.83 -5.07 -54.10
N ARG A 672 -51.93 -6.06 -54.03
CA ARG A 672 -51.66 -7.01 -55.13
C ARG A 672 -51.87 -8.47 -54.74
N ASN A 673 -52.33 -8.72 -53.50
CA ASN A 673 -52.49 -10.06 -52.93
C ASN A 673 -51.22 -10.92 -53.10
N GLU A 674 -50.05 -10.32 -52.89
CA GLU A 674 -48.76 -10.98 -53.01
C GLU A 674 -47.91 -10.75 -51.76
N VAL A 675 -46.99 -11.68 -51.50
CA VAL A 675 -45.92 -11.52 -50.53
C VAL A 675 -44.63 -11.23 -51.28
N GLN A 676 -44.02 -10.10 -50.95
CA GLN A 676 -42.71 -9.71 -51.43
C GLN A 676 -41.66 -10.23 -50.47
N ALA A 677 -40.93 -11.26 -50.89
CA ALA A 677 -39.77 -11.78 -50.18
C ALA A 677 -38.50 -11.09 -50.70
N THR A 678 -37.88 -10.29 -49.86
CA THR A 678 -36.57 -9.71 -50.16
C THR A 678 -35.51 -10.75 -49.84
N ALA A 679 -34.68 -11.11 -50.83
CA ALA A 679 -33.58 -12.03 -50.64
C ALA A 679 -32.25 -11.39 -51.05
N VAL A 680 -31.15 -11.85 -50.45
CA VAL A 680 -29.79 -11.41 -50.79
C VAL A 680 -29.04 -12.59 -51.38
N LEU A 681 -28.47 -12.41 -52.56
CA LEU A 681 -27.50 -13.34 -53.13
C LEU A 681 -26.09 -12.92 -52.72
N TYR A 682 -25.24 -13.86 -52.33
CA TYR A 682 -23.87 -13.55 -51.91
C TYR A 682 -23.08 -12.89 -53.06
N PRO A 683 -22.12 -11.99 -52.75
CA PRO A 683 -21.38 -11.20 -53.74
C PRO A 683 -20.75 -12.02 -54.88
N GLU A 684 -20.27 -13.23 -54.59
CA GLU A 684 -19.67 -14.14 -55.55
C GLU A 684 -20.66 -14.78 -56.54
N TYR A 685 -21.96 -14.80 -56.23
CA TYR A 685 -22.99 -15.47 -57.03
C TYR A 685 -23.95 -14.49 -57.72
N VAL A 686 -24.08 -13.28 -57.20
CA VAL A 686 -25.08 -12.30 -57.65
C VAL A 686 -25.12 -12.11 -59.17
N ASP A 687 -23.97 -11.97 -59.82
CA ASP A 687 -23.88 -11.66 -61.25
C ASP A 687 -24.27 -12.83 -62.16
N ASN A 688 -24.28 -14.06 -61.64
CA ASN A 688 -24.65 -15.25 -62.38
C ASN A 688 -26.14 -15.58 -62.23
N PHE A 689 -26.72 -15.33 -61.06
CA PHE A 689 -28.09 -15.74 -60.74
C PHE A 689 -29.12 -14.61 -60.83
N ALA A 690 -28.73 -13.34 -60.65
CA ALA A 690 -29.64 -12.19 -60.82
C ALA A 690 -29.81 -11.80 -62.30
N ARG A 691 -30.28 -12.74 -63.13
CA ARG A 691 -30.44 -12.59 -64.59
C ARG A 691 -31.84 -12.96 -65.06
N ALA A 692 -32.32 -12.31 -66.11
CA ALA A 692 -33.59 -12.66 -66.72
C ALA A 692 -33.57 -14.13 -67.19
N GLY A 693 -34.66 -14.85 -66.91
CA GLY A 693 -34.76 -16.29 -67.14
C GLY A 693 -34.41 -17.16 -65.93
N THR A 694 -33.82 -16.59 -64.88
CA THR A 694 -33.60 -17.32 -63.61
C THR A 694 -34.94 -17.70 -62.99
N ARG A 695 -35.04 -18.94 -62.53
CA ARG A 695 -36.22 -19.48 -61.85
C ARG A 695 -35.90 -19.74 -60.39
N PHE A 696 -36.79 -19.30 -59.50
CA PHE A 696 -36.72 -19.60 -58.08
C PHE A 696 -37.92 -20.46 -57.73
N SER A 697 -37.68 -21.57 -57.04
CA SER A 697 -38.75 -22.49 -56.66
C SER A 697 -38.57 -22.98 -55.23
N VAL A 698 -39.65 -22.96 -54.44
CA VAL A 698 -39.59 -23.51 -53.08
C VAL A 698 -39.62 -25.03 -53.14
N ILE A 699 -38.69 -25.68 -52.45
CA ILE A 699 -38.67 -27.14 -52.30
C ILE A 699 -39.31 -27.51 -50.97
N THR A 700 -40.36 -28.34 -51.04
CA THR A 700 -41.09 -28.87 -49.88
C THR A 700 -41.00 -30.39 -49.84
N PRO A 701 -41.14 -31.01 -48.65
CA PRO A 701 -41.01 -32.46 -48.54
C PRO A 701 -42.18 -33.15 -49.23
N GLN A 702 -41.89 -34.16 -50.04
CA GLN A 702 -42.91 -34.95 -50.72
C GLN A 702 -42.93 -36.37 -50.15
N ILE A 703 -44.04 -36.72 -49.50
CA ILE A 703 -44.25 -38.05 -48.92
C ILE A 703 -45.48 -38.64 -49.62
N SER A 704 -45.26 -39.67 -50.43
CA SER A 704 -46.33 -40.36 -51.17
C SER A 704 -46.12 -41.87 -51.14
N ALA A 705 -47.14 -42.62 -51.57
CA ALA A 705 -47.03 -44.07 -51.74
C ALA A 705 -45.99 -44.50 -52.80
N ALA A 706 -45.56 -43.56 -53.68
CA ALA A 706 -44.53 -43.80 -54.70
C ALA A 706 -43.10 -43.64 -54.16
N GLY A 707 -42.91 -43.05 -52.98
CA GLY A 707 -41.60 -42.74 -52.41
C GLY A 707 -41.59 -41.45 -51.61
N VAL A 708 -40.44 -41.18 -51.01
CA VAL A 708 -40.14 -39.98 -50.23
C VAL A 708 -39.04 -39.18 -50.93
N GLU A 709 -39.32 -37.91 -51.23
CA GLU A 709 -38.36 -36.98 -51.83
C GLU A 709 -38.19 -35.75 -50.93
N HIS A 710 -36.98 -35.18 -50.92
CA HIS A 710 -36.64 -33.97 -50.17
C HIS A 710 -36.92 -34.03 -48.66
N LEU A 711 -36.65 -35.16 -48.00
CA LEU A 711 -36.89 -35.33 -46.55
C LEU A 711 -36.12 -34.32 -45.67
N ASP A 712 -34.99 -33.81 -46.15
CA ASP A 712 -34.22 -32.75 -45.49
C ASP A 712 -35.03 -31.45 -45.33
N THR A 713 -35.98 -31.20 -46.23
CA THR A 713 -36.85 -30.01 -46.21
C THR A 713 -37.97 -30.08 -45.17
N ILE A 714 -38.15 -31.20 -44.47
CA ILE A 714 -39.07 -31.29 -43.31
C ILE A 714 -38.58 -30.36 -42.18
N LEU A 715 -37.26 -30.31 -41.96
CA LEU A 715 -36.67 -29.50 -40.90
C LEU A 715 -36.12 -28.16 -41.43
N GLN A 716 -35.64 -28.14 -42.68
CA GLN A 716 -35.04 -26.95 -43.26
C GLN A 716 -35.48 -26.76 -44.72
N PRO A 717 -36.63 -26.13 -44.97
CA PRO A 717 -37.05 -25.80 -46.33
C PRO A 717 -36.05 -24.81 -46.96
N TYR A 718 -35.91 -24.87 -48.28
CA TYR A 718 -35.02 -23.98 -49.04
C TYR A 718 -35.61 -23.58 -50.39
N ILE A 719 -35.09 -22.51 -50.96
CA ILE A 719 -35.44 -22.06 -52.31
C ILE A 719 -34.39 -22.61 -53.27
N ASN A 720 -34.77 -23.49 -54.18
CA ASN A 720 -33.90 -23.89 -55.29
C ASN A 720 -33.88 -22.78 -56.35
N VAL A 721 -32.73 -22.59 -56.98
CA VAL A 721 -32.55 -21.62 -58.06
C VAL A 721 -32.00 -22.29 -59.31
N GLU A 722 -32.51 -21.90 -60.47
CA GLU A 722 -31.98 -22.30 -61.77
C GLU A 722 -31.55 -21.06 -62.55
N PRO A 723 -30.28 -20.94 -62.98
CA PRO A 723 -29.76 -19.70 -63.56
C PRO A 723 -30.29 -19.45 -64.98
N GLY A 724 -30.67 -18.21 -65.25
CA GLY A 724 -31.00 -17.74 -66.61
C GLY A 724 -29.82 -17.06 -67.29
N GLN A 725 -29.82 -17.03 -68.64
CA GLN A 725 -28.76 -16.40 -69.44
C GLN A 725 -29.10 -14.97 -69.92
N GLY A 726 -30.16 -14.36 -69.40
CA GLY A 726 -30.62 -13.04 -69.85
C GLY A 726 -29.87 -11.83 -69.24
N LYS A 727 -30.42 -10.63 -69.50
CA LYS A 727 -29.93 -9.36 -68.93
C LYS A 727 -30.06 -9.36 -67.40
N PRO A 728 -29.22 -8.60 -66.66
CA PRO A 728 -29.36 -8.47 -65.21
C PRO A 728 -30.78 -8.08 -64.79
N ARG A 729 -31.35 -8.79 -63.83
CA ARG A 729 -32.70 -8.58 -63.31
C ARG A 729 -32.70 -8.80 -61.80
N ARG A 730 -33.47 -7.98 -61.07
CA ARG A 730 -33.55 -8.05 -59.60
C ARG A 730 -34.91 -8.50 -59.07
N ASP A 731 -35.95 -8.48 -59.91
CA ASP A 731 -37.31 -8.87 -59.53
C ASP A 731 -37.71 -10.17 -60.21
N PHE A 732 -38.11 -11.17 -59.43
CA PHE A 732 -38.44 -12.52 -59.87
C PHE A 732 -39.74 -13.00 -59.27
N GLU A 733 -40.41 -13.93 -59.94
CA GLU A 733 -41.55 -14.64 -59.39
C GLU A 733 -41.08 -15.96 -58.78
N LEU A 734 -41.64 -16.31 -57.63
CA LEU A 734 -41.36 -17.55 -56.93
C LEU A 734 -42.35 -18.62 -57.38
N GLN A 735 -41.84 -19.67 -58.00
CA GLN A 735 -42.62 -20.76 -58.57
C GLN A 735 -42.80 -21.91 -57.57
N GLU A 736 -43.87 -22.68 -57.72
CA GLU A 736 -43.94 -24.01 -57.08
C GLU A 736 -43.11 -25.02 -57.88
N ALA A 737 -42.30 -25.82 -57.20
CA ALA A 737 -41.53 -26.86 -57.86
C ALA A 737 -42.46 -27.92 -58.47
N THR A 738 -42.65 -27.86 -59.78
CA THR A 738 -43.25 -28.96 -60.56
C THR A 738 -42.16 -29.99 -60.85
N ILE A 739 -42.51 -31.28 -60.89
CA ILE A 739 -41.63 -32.48 -60.97
C ILE A 739 -40.87 -32.57 -62.32
N THR A 740 -40.28 -31.49 -62.80
CA THR A 740 -39.43 -31.53 -63.98
C THR A 740 -38.01 -31.71 -63.49
N ASP A 741 -37.63 -32.98 -63.31
CA ASP A 741 -36.24 -33.36 -63.17
C ASP A 741 -35.41 -32.62 -64.23
N SER A 742 -34.35 -31.94 -63.80
CA SER A 742 -33.50 -31.09 -64.65
C SER A 742 -32.94 -31.85 -65.85
N ARG A 743 -32.89 -33.19 -65.81
CA ARG A 743 -32.56 -34.08 -66.94
C ARG A 743 -33.45 -33.88 -68.18
N TYR A 744 -34.64 -33.32 -68.03
CA TYR A 744 -35.59 -33.13 -69.14
C TYR A 744 -35.64 -31.70 -69.68
N LEU A 745 -34.98 -30.70 -69.06
CA LEU A 745 -35.11 -29.28 -69.43
C LEU A 745 -34.83 -28.98 -70.90
N ASP A 746 -33.75 -29.55 -71.47
CA ASP A 746 -33.33 -29.37 -72.86
C ASP A 746 -33.94 -30.39 -73.84
N GLY A 747 -34.95 -31.13 -73.38
CA GLY A 747 -35.60 -32.19 -74.15
C GLY A 747 -36.58 -31.71 -75.22
N LEU A 748 -36.86 -32.59 -76.19
CA LEU A 748 -37.89 -32.38 -77.21
C LEU A 748 -39.28 -32.29 -76.56
N SER A 749 -39.92 -31.14 -76.70
CA SER A 749 -41.28 -30.91 -76.21
C SER A 749 -42.31 -31.27 -77.29
N ILE A 750 -43.27 -32.13 -76.98
CA ILE A 750 -44.36 -32.54 -77.89
C ILE A 750 -45.68 -32.53 -77.13
N VAL A 751 -46.80 -32.55 -77.86
CA VAL A 751 -48.14 -32.59 -77.27
C VAL A 751 -48.83 -33.88 -77.70
N VAL A 752 -49.39 -34.61 -76.74
CA VAL A 752 -50.25 -35.75 -77.01
C VAL A 752 -51.68 -35.39 -76.62
N GLU A 753 -52.58 -35.50 -77.57
CA GLU A 753 -54.00 -35.23 -77.39
C GLU A 753 -54.72 -36.51 -76.96
N VAL A 754 -55.47 -36.40 -75.87
CA VAL A 754 -56.23 -37.49 -75.25
C VAL A 754 -57.68 -37.07 -75.04
N PRO A 755 -58.67 -37.97 -75.14
CA PRO A 755 -60.07 -37.63 -74.87
C PRO A 755 -60.31 -37.13 -73.44
N ASP A 756 -59.64 -37.74 -72.46
CA ASP A 756 -59.67 -37.36 -71.04
C ASP A 756 -58.30 -37.60 -70.39
N ALA A 757 -58.05 -36.97 -69.24
CA ALA A 757 -56.75 -37.05 -68.55
C ALA A 757 -56.48 -38.44 -67.92
N ALA A 758 -57.50 -39.28 -67.73
CA ALA A 758 -57.42 -40.58 -67.07
C ALA A 758 -56.55 -40.55 -65.78
N SER A 759 -55.45 -41.33 -65.75
CA SER A 759 -54.46 -41.38 -64.66
C SER A 759 -53.15 -40.65 -65.02
N LEU A 760 -53.20 -39.70 -65.96
CA LEU A 760 -52.03 -38.92 -66.36
C LEU A 760 -51.91 -37.69 -65.45
N ASP A 761 -50.76 -37.55 -64.82
CA ASP A 761 -50.41 -36.41 -63.99
C ASP A 761 -49.07 -35.81 -64.44
N ILE A 762 -48.77 -34.59 -63.98
CA ILE A 762 -47.43 -34.02 -64.17
C ILE A 762 -46.42 -34.93 -63.47
N GLY A 763 -45.38 -35.36 -64.20
CA GLY A 763 -44.41 -36.35 -63.75
C GLY A 763 -44.70 -37.78 -64.18
N THR A 764 -45.83 -38.06 -64.85
CA THR A 764 -46.10 -39.39 -65.43
C THR A 764 -45.03 -39.75 -66.47
N PRO A 765 -44.39 -40.93 -66.40
CA PRO A 765 -43.28 -41.29 -67.28
C PRO A 765 -43.72 -41.55 -68.72
N VAL A 766 -42.89 -41.12 -69.67
CA VAL A 766 -43.00 -41.47 -71.09
C VAL A 766 -41.99 -42.57 -71.41
N LEU A 767 -42.48 -43.66 -71.97
CA LEU A 767 -41.79 -44.93 -72.07
C LEU A 767 -41.51 -45.29 -73.53
N PHE A 768 -40.29 -45.75 -73.82
CA PHE A 768 -39.95 -46.42 -75.06
C PHE A 768 -39.44 -47.82 -74.75
N ARG A 769 -40.15 -48.85 -75.23
CA ARG A 769 -39.87 -50.27 -74.93
C ARG A 769 -39.72 -50.56 -73.41
N GLY A 770 -40.49 -49.86 -72.58
CA GLY A 770 -40.48 -50.02 -71.12
C GLY A 770 -39.41 -49.21 -70.38
N MET A 771 -38.51 -48.51 -71.08
CA MET A 771 -37.55 -47.58 -70.46
C MET A 771 -38.11 -46.16 -70.43
N GLU A 772 -37.93 -45.46 -69.32
CA GLU A 772 -38.29 -44.05 -69.18
C GLU A 772 -37.35 -43.18 -70.03
N VAL A 773 -37.93 -42.45 -70.97
CA VAL A 773 -37.19 -41.58 -71.91
C VAL A 773 -37.65 -40.13 -71.84
N GLY A 774 -38.78 -39.86 -71.19
CA GLY A 774 -39.35 -38.54 -71.00
C GLY A 774 -40.40 -38.52 -69.88
N THR A 775 -41.07 -37.39 -69.71
CA THR A 775 -42.09 -37.19 -68.68
C THR A 775 -43.21 -36.25 -69.15
N VAL A 776 -44.38 -36.36 -68.54
CA VAL A 776 -45.47 -35.38 -68.67
C VAL A 776 -45.10 -34.12 -67.90
N THR A 777 -45.11 -32.98 -68.58
CA THR A 777 -44.73 -31.66 -68.03
C THR A 777 -45.93 -30.75 -67.77
N GLY A 778 -47.09 -31.06 -68.35
CA GLY A 778 -48.30 -30.27 -68.16
C GLY A 778 -49.52 -30.94 -68.78
N LEU A 779 -50.69 -30.64 -68.24
CA LEU A 779 -51.99 -31.01 -68.79
C LEU A 779 -52.83 -29.75 -68.91
N THR A 780 -53.37 -29.49 -70.10
CA THR A 780 -54.26 -28.36 -70.34
C THR A 780 -55.46 -28.82 -71.15
N LEU A 781 -56.63 -28.24 -70.94
CA LEU A 781 -57.76 -28.42 -71.86
C LEU A 781 -57.40 -27.84 -73.22
N GLY A 782 -57.79 -28.52 -74.29
CA GLY A 782 -57.73 -27.96 -75.64
C GLY A 782 -58.54 -26.66 -75.72
N THR A 783 -58.26 -25.82 -76.72
CA THR A 783 -58.92 -24.51 -76.87
C THR A 783 -60.45 -24.58 -76.97
N LEU A 784 -60.99 -25.73 -77.38
CA LEU A 784 -62.42 -26.01 -77.49
C LEU A 784 -62.95 -26.91 -76.36
N SER A 785 -62.11 -27.27 -75.38
CA SER A 785 -62.42 -28.16 -74.26
C SER A 785 -62.94 -29.56 -74.65
N ASP A 786 -62.66 -30.01 -75.87
CA ASP A 786 -63.08 -31.31 -76.43
C ASP A 786 -62.07 -32.45 -76.20
N ARG A 787 -60.86 -32.10 -75.75
CA ARG A 787 -59.73 -33.02 -75.49
C ARG A 787 -58.80 -32.41 -74.46
N VAL A 788 -57.98 -33.24 -73.82
CA VAL A 788 -56.86 -32.80 -72.98
C VAL A 788 -55.57 -32.84 -73.80
N MET A 789 -54.84 -31.72 -73.80
CA MET A 789 -53.51 -31.60 -74.37
C MET A 789 -52.48 -31.93 -73.29
N VAL A 790 -51.78 -33.05 -73.46
CA VAL A 790 -50.76 -33.53 -72.55
C VAL A 790 -49.39 -33.13 -73.10
N ALA A 791 -48.76 -32.15 -72.46
CA ALA A 791 -47.43 -31.68 -72.83
C ALA A 791 -46.37 -32.65 -72.32
N LEU A 792 -45.66 -33.31 -73.23
CA LEU A 792 -44.56 -34.22 -72.93
C LEU A 792 -43.21 -33.56 -73.19
N ARG A 793 -42.20 -34.01 -72.44
CA ARG A 793 -40.81 -33.69 -72.73
C ARG A 793 -39.94 -34.94 -72.74
N ILE A 794 -39.29 -35.18 -73.87
CA ILE A 794 -38.40 -36.33 -74.09
C ILE A 794 -36.96 -35.85 -73.93
N SER A 795 -36.15 -36.52 -73.11
CA SER A 795 -34.76 -36.11 -72.87
C SER A 795 -33.93 -36.00 -74.16
N ASP A 796 -32.92 -35.13 -74.15
CA ASP A 796 -32.02 -34.88 -75.29
C ASP A 796 -31.39 -36.18 -75.83
N ARG A 797 -31.06 -37.13 -74.96
CA ARG A 797 -30.50 -38.44 -75.34
C ARG A 797 -31.44 -39.26 -76.23
N TYR A 798 -32.75 -39.14 -76.04
CA TYR A 798 -33.77 -40.01 -76.64
C TYR A 798 -34.68 -39.31 -77.66
N GLN A 799 -34.55 -37.99 -77.87
CA GLN A 799 -35.39 -37.25 -78.81
C GLN A 799 -35.38 -37.79 -80.25
N HIS A 800 -34.27 -38.43 -80.68
CA HIS A 800 -34.14 -39.06 -82.01
C HIS A 800 -35.08 -40.27 -82.23
N LEU A 801 -35.66 -40.83 -81.16
CA LEU A 801 -36.59 -41.96 -81.22
C LEU A 801 -37.99 -41.54 -81.67
N VAL A 802 -38.36 -40.27 -81.45
CA VAL A 802 -39.68 -39.75 -81.83
C VAL A 802 -39.67 -39.28 -83.28
N ARG A 803 -40.52 -39.89 -84.10
CA ARG A 803 -40.71 -39.59 -85.52
C ARG A 803 -42.10 -39.05 -85.76
N ASN A 804 -42.31 -38.41 -86.91
CA ASN A 804 -43.62 -37.84 -87.26
C ASN A 804 -44.76 -38.88 -87.32
N ASN A 805 -44.43 -40.16 -87.49
CA ASN A 805 -45.38 -41.28 -87.50
C ASN A 805 -45.31 -42.15 -86.23
N SER A 806 -44.66 -41.68 -85.16
CA SER A 806 -44.68 -42.39 -83.87
C SER A 806 -46.09 -42.43 -83.31
N VAL A 807 -46.48 -43.60 -82.80
CA VAL A 807 -47.79 -43.83 -82.18
C VAL A 807 -47.62 -43.92 -80.68
N PHE A 808 -48.51 -43.23 -79.95
CA PHE A 808 -48.52 -43.17 -78.49
C PHE A 808 -49.76 -43.88 -77.97
N TRP A 809 -49.65 -44.59 -76.86
CA TRP A 809 -50.78 -45.24 -76.18
C TRP A 809 -50.59 -45.19 -74.67
N LEU A 810 -51.70 -45.35 -73.92
CA LEU A 810 -51.65 -45.46 -72.47
C LEU A 810 -51.08 -46.83 -72.08
N ALA A 811 -49.97 -46.84 -71.35
CA ALA A 811 -49.39 -48.04 -70.76
C ALA A 811 -49.89 -48.17 -69.32
N SER A 812 -51.00 -48.88 -69.12
CA SER A 812 -51.52 -49.19 -67.79
C SER A 812 -50.77 -50.36 -67.14
N GLY A 813 -50.54 -50.29 -65.83
CA GLY A 813 -49.76 -51.27 -65.08
C GLY A 813 -50.36 -52.69 -64.99
N TYR A 814 -51.63 -52.89 -65.36
CA TYR A 814 -52.26 -54.22 -65.46
C TYR A 814 -53.13 -54.31 -66.71
N SER A 815 -52.88 -55.32 -67.54
CA SER A 815 -53.85 -55.80 -68.54
C SER A 815 -54.15 -57.28 -68.27
N LEU A 816 -55.44 -57.60 -68.16
CA LEU A 816 -55.93 -58.97 -68.03
C LEU A 816 -56.59 -59.37 -69.35
N ASP A 817 -55.96 -60.30 -70.06
CA ASP A 817 -56.52 -60.91 -71.25
C ASP A 817 -57.17 -62.24 -70.85
N PHE A 818 -58.49 -62.36 -70.99
CA PHE A 818 -59.25 -63.60 -70.71
C PHE A 818 -59.63 -64.33 -72.01
N GLY A 819 -59.22 -65.59 -72.15
CA GLY A 819 -59.63 -66.49 -73.24
C GLY A 819 -60.32 -67.76 -72.71
N LEU A 820 -61.04 -68.47 -73.59
CA LEU A 820 -61.80 -69.69 -73.25
C LEU A 820 -60.94 -70.85 -72.72
N THR A 821 -59.62 -70.78 -72.86
CA THR A 821 -58.66 -71.82 -72.42
C THR A 821 -57.72 -71.36 -71.30
N GLY A 822 -57.87 -70.15 -70.76
CA GLY A 822 -57.06 -69.60 -69.67
C GLY A 822 -56.86 -68.08 -69.75
N GLY A 823 -56.54 -67.45 -68.61
CA GLY A 823 -56.21 -66.03 -68.52
C GLY A 823 -54.70 -65.80 -68.39
N VAL A 824 -54.18 -64.78 -69.08
CA VAL A 824 -52.78 -64.34 -68.95
C VAL A 824 -52.77 -62.96 -68.29
N VAL A 825 -52.06 -62.85 -67.18
CA VAL A 825 -51.86 -61.57 -66.48
C VAL A 825 -50.52 -60.98 -66.91
N LYS A 826 -50.55 -59.78 -67.50
CA LYS A 826 -49.34 -59.00 -67.76
C LYS A 826 -49.23 -57.93 -66.66
N THR A 827 -48.20 -58.05 -65.83
CA THR A 827 -47.91 -57.10 -64.74
C THR A 827 -46.85 -56.10 -65.20
N GLY A 828 -47.16 -54.81 -65.18
CA GLY A 828 -46.20 -53.71 -65.36
C GLY A 828 -45.38 -53.43 -64.10
N THR A 829 -44.55 -52.38 -64.13
CA THR A 829 -43.80 -51.95 -62.95
C THR A 829 -44.72 -51.25 -61.92
N PHE A 830 -44.34 -51.25 -60.64
CA PHE A 830 -45.10 -50.55 -59.60
C PHE A 830 -45.29 -49.06 -59.89
N ASN A 831 -44.32 -48.42 -60.56
CA ASN A 831 -44.43 -47.01 -60.97
C ASN A 831 -45.50 -46.81 -62.08
N GLN A 832 -45.61 -47.75 -63.03
CA GLN A 832 -46.69 -47.77 -64.04
C GLN A 832 -48.07 -48.04 -63.43
N PHE A 833 -48.12 -48.72 -62.28
CA PHE A 833 -49.36 -48.94 -61.53
C PHE A 833 -49.84 -47.67 -60.82
N ILE A 834 -48.95 -46.92 -60.17
CA ILE A 834 -49.34 -45.72 -59.40
C ILE A 834 -49.59 -44.51 -60.30
N ARG A 835 -48.70 -44.22 -61.25
CA ARG A 835 -48.70 -42.96 -62.02
C ARG A 835 -49.19 -43.10 -63.47
N GLY A 836 -49.57 -44.32 -63.88
CA GLY A 836 -49.74 -44.65 -65.29
C GLY A 836 -48.44 -44.47 -66.09
N GLY A 837 -48.54 -44.53 -67.42
CA GLY A 837 -47.43 -44.21 -68.31
C GLY A 837 -47.92 -44.00 -69.74
N ILE A 838 -47.19 -43.22 -70.52
CA ILE A 838 -47.43 -43.09 -71.96
C ILE A 838 -46.33 -43.84 -72.68
N ALA A 839 -46.66 -44.92 -73.38
CA ALA A 839 -45.69 -45.63 -74.20
C ALA A 839 -45.79 -45.19 -75.67
N PHE A 840 -44.68 -45.27 -76.39
CA PHE A 840 -44.68 -45.05 -77.82
C PHE A 840 -43.76 -46.00 -78.58
N ALA A 841 -44.07 -46.19 -79.85
CA ALA A 841 -43.26 -46.92 -80.82
C ALA A 841 -43.40 -46.30 -82.21
N THR A 842 -42.44 -46.58 -83.08
CA THR A 842 -42.45 -46.10 -84.47
C THR A 842 -42.69 -47.28 -85.40
N PRO A 843 -43.79 -47.28 -86.19
CA PRO A 843 -44.08 -48.33 -87.17
C PRO A 843 -42.95 -48.48 -88.22
N PRO A 844 -42.75 -49.68 -88.78
CA PRO A 844 -41.74 -49.89 -89.81
C PRO A 844 -42.15 -49.17 -91.10
N GLY A 845 -41.21 -48.45 -91.70
CA GLY A 845 -41.44 -47.73 -92.95
C GLY A 845 -40.13 -47.53 -93.71
N THR A 846 -40.17 -47.71 -95.03
CA THR A 846 -39.06 -47.39 -95.94
C THR A 846 -39.58 -46.37 -96.97
N PRO A 847 -39.11 -45.11 -96.95
CA PRO A 847 -38.08 -44.54 -96.08
C PRO A 847 -38.55 -44.27 -94.64
N LEU A 848 -37.59 -44.09 -93.71
CA LEU A 848 -37.87 -43.71 -92.33
C LEU A 848 -38.41 -42.28 -92.25
N ALA A 849 -39.46 -42.07 -91.45
CA ALA A 849 -40.04 -40.74 -91.26
C ALA A 849 -39.06 -39.77 -90.57
N PRO A 850 -39.17 -38.45 -90.83
CA PRO A 850 -38.36 -37.42 -90.17
C PRO A 850 -38.54 -37.41 -88.64
N LYS A 851 -37.55 -36.88 -87.92
CA LYS A 851 -37.63 -36.59 -86.48
C LYS A 851 -38.79 -35.61 -86.22
N SER A 852 -39.48 -35.80 -85.10
CA SER A 852 -40.52 -34.87 -84.69
C SER A 852 -39.93 -33.49 -84.34
N GLN A 853 -40.65 -32.43 -84.69
CA GLN A 853 -40.31 -31.07 -84.31
C GLN A 853 -40.90 -30.72 -82.93
N PRO A 854 -40.32 -29.74 -82.21
CA PRO A 854 -40.92 -29.21 -80.99
C PRO A 854 -42.35 -28.71 -81.22
N GLY A 855 -43.24 -28.97 -80.26
CA GLY A 855 -44.64 -28.59 -80.33
C GLY A 855 -45.49 -29.42 -81.29
N LYS A 856 -44.96 -30.53 -81.83
CA LYS A 856 -45.77 -31.45 -82.67
C LYS A 856 -46.88 -32.12 -81.84
N HIS A 857 -48.07 -32.15 -82.41
CA HIS A 857 -49.24 -32.81 -81.85
C HIS A 857 -49.34 -34.26 -82.35
N PHE A 858 -49.62 -35.18 -81.42
CA PHE A 858 -49.91 -36.60 -81.66
C PHE A 858 -51.24 -36.97 -81.02
N LEU A 859 -51.92 -37.97 -81.57
CA LEU A 859 -53.12 -38.53 -80.96
C LEU A 859 -52.73 -39.77 -80.16
N LEU A 860 -53.25 -39.89 -78.94
CA LEU A 860 -53.12 -41.12 -78.16
C LEU A 860 -54.08 -42.19 -78.72
N GLN A 861 -53.54 -43.38 -78.98
CA GLN A 861 -54.32 -44.54 -79.37
C GLN A 861 -55.04 -45.13 -78.15
N GLU A 862 -56.28 -45.57 -78.35
CA GLU A 862 -57.11 -46.17 -77.30
C GLU A 862 -56.55 -47.51 -76.77
N SER A 863 -55.71 -48.19 -77.56
CA SER A 863 -55.09 -49.47 -77.17
C SER A 863 -53.68 -49.65 -77.74
N GLU A 864 -52.89 -50.51 -77.09
CA GLU A 864 -51.54 -50.92 -77.53
C GLU A 864 -51.60 -51.58 -78.93
N PRO A 865 -50.86 -51.09 -79.95
CA PRO A 865 -50.92 -51.66 -81.31
C PRO A 865 -50.41 -53.11 -81.34
N LYS A 866 -51.22 -54.10 -81.71
CA LYS A 866 -50.89 -55.54 -81.54
C LYS A 866 -49.51 -55.97 -82.07
N GLU A 867 -49.03 -55.37 -83.16
CA GLU A 867 -47.77 -55.74 -83.83
C GLU A 867 -46.55 -54.92 -83.36
N TRP A 868 -46.68 -53.98 -82.42
CA TRP A 868 -45.57 -53.06 -82.09
C TRP A 868 -44.29 -53.78 -81.60
N ARG A 869 -44.45 -54.96 -80.97
CA ARG A 869 -43.34 -55.78 -80.48
C ARG A 869 -42.54 -56.41 -81.62
N THR A 870 -43.18 -56.68 -82.76
CA THR A 870 -42.54 -57.30 -83.93
C THR A 870 -41.99 -56.28 -84.92
N TRP A 871 -42.37 -54.99 -84.82
CA TRP A 871 -41.93 -53.94 -85.74
C TRP A 871 -40.40 -53.78 -85.84
N GLY A 872 -39.68 -53.86 -84.72
CA GLY A 872 -38.21 -53.85 -84.73
C GLY A 872 -37.56 -52.63 -85.42
N THR A 873 -38.29 -51.53 -85.63
CA THR A 873 -37.87 -50.39 -86.46
C THR A 873 -36.52 -49.83 -86.03
N ALA A 874 -35.56 -49.77 -86.96
CA ALA A 874 -34.24 -49.18 -86.73
C ALA A 874 -34.34 -47.65 -86.68
N LEU A 875 -33.99 -47.06 -85.53
CA LEU A 875 -34.04 -45.62 -85.27
C LEU A 875 -32.64 -45.07 -84.96
N PRO A 876 -31.78 -44.86 -85.96
CA PRO A 876 -30.45 -44.29 -85.74
C PRO A 876 -30.54 -42.82 -85.27
N ARG A 877 -29.49 -42.39 -84.55
CA ARG A 877 -29.34 -41.03 -84.01
C ARG A 877 -29.25 -39.98 -85.11
#